data_AF-A0A0C9T892-F1
#
_entry.id   AF-A0A0C9T892-F1
#
_cell.length_a   1.000
_cell.length_b   1.000
_cell.length_c   1.000
_cell.angle_alpha   90.00
_cell.angle_beta   90.00
_cell.angle_gamma   90.00
#
_symmetry.space_group_name_H-M   'P 1'
#
loop_
_entity.id
_entity.type
_entity.pdbx_description
1 polymer ?
#
loop_
_entity_poly.entity_id
_entity_poly.type
_entity_poly.pdbx_seq_one_letter_code
_entity_poly.pdbx_strand_id
1 'polypeptide(L)'
;MVALEHTVRVNAPEHAIKAVTVFKFNAEVTRTFSLDLKAGHNKVEIKGLPTSLDSHSVRVTGLGAARLLDVALHSGGTERSLFGQPVHSPEKDSPAVRALRAKKRALESEKSLRGHEANVLVSYATTLSGEHMPPDQIPAFLDCFVQQGRKNILEVAELDEQIDALEEEIKVAAKKEAGLGTHVDITLGVDADTLVELKVVYIVKGAYWTPAYELYATTGEDDQPASKIALHYRARITQNSGEDWAGVVLTLSSGEIGSLFAPGYTTVPELRSRKIMARPQLPKPAWSQSGGGLFGQNLTAGGTGLFGSSNNPPQASGGFFGQSTQPQHSFGVFGSSATHSAPAGNLFGSATAQSTSSSAPESGLFQSRQDSAPDGQLPTTGGLFGSAITPQESQPQPVADSGSDNFEVIPSPGADFSEPTTTVTESPLALSYTVAEGAPTSIPSDNLPHQVGVMVLQFETNVTYVATPRARPQLYLQAKVKNTTEHRLLAGPVRVFLDGGFISATNIPNISAGDTFSCTLGVDSGAILTYSRTAHTTPDTTRAFSETYNTTTYKVRLRLRNTHSFALSPLVIRDALPTVDNEDKRVKVVLRQPSGLLDAVGGALANVDGQPGINVRWTEVKDKKGGVDDGHYEWVGSEYILKLLKLKSSEKSDFN
;
A
#
# COMPACT_ATOMS: atom_id res chain seq x y z
N MET A 1 42.11 30.20 36.23
CA MET A 1 40.96 29.68 36.99
C MET A 1 40.28 28.66 36.09
N VAL A 2 40.27 27.38 36.46
CA VAL A 2 39.63 26.34 35.61
C VAL A 2 38.13 26.52 35.76
N ALA A 3 37.43 26.77 34.66
CA ALA A 3 35.97 26.79 34.67
C ALA A 3 35.49 25.38 35.02
N LEU A 4 34.71 25.25 36.09
CA LEU A 4 34.09 23.96 36.46
C LEU A 4 33.08 23.59 35.37
N GLU A 5 33.36 22.50 34.67
CA GLU A 5 32.46 21.91 33.69
C GLU A 5 31.39 21.09 34.43
N HIS A 6 30.13 21.52 34.35
CA HIS A 6 29.01 20.86 35.00
C HIS A 6 28.32 19.91 34.01
N THR A 7 28.36 18.60 34.25
CA THR A 7 27.71 17.63 33.37
C THR A 7 26.28 17.31 33.83
N VAL A 8 25.30 17.54 32.96
CA VAL A 8 23.89 17.14 33.14
C VAL A 8 23.61 15.97 32.21
N ARG A 9 23.04 14.88 32.72
CA ARG A 9 22.71 13.69 31.91
C ARG A 9 21.20 13.51 31.82
N VAL A 10 20.72 13.29 30.61
CA VAL A 10 19.30 13.20 30.28
C VAL A 10 19.05 11.93 29.47
N ASN A 11 18.05 11.13 29.85
CA ASN A 11 17.64 9.95 29.10
C ASN A 11 16.37 10.28 28.31
N ALA A 12 16.47 10.49 26.99
CA ALA A 12 15.37 10.99 26.18
C ALA A 12 14.06 10.19 26.31
N PRO A 13 14.05 8.84 26.36
CA PRO A 13 12.82 8.05 26.54
C PRO A 13 12.05 8.32 27.84
N GLU A 14 12.68 8.88 28.89
CA GLU A 14 12.02 9.25 30.15
C GLU A 14 11.26 10.59 30.05
N HIS A 15 11.51 11.38 29.01
CA HIS A 15 10.82 12.64 28.75
C HIS A 15 9.81 12.45 27.61
N ALA A 16 8.62 13.05 27.74
CA ALA A 16 7.61 13.02 26.68
C ALA A 16 8.07 13.85 25.46
N ILE A 17 7.66 13.40 24.27
CA ILE A 17 7.75 14.21 23.04
C ILE A 17 6.65 15.28 23.11
N LYS A 18 6.97 16.54 22.82
CA LYS A 18 6.01 17.65 22.95
C LYS A 18 5.16 17.83 21.68
N ALA A 19 5.80 17.74 20.52
CA ALA A 19 5.16 17.91 19.22
C ALA A 19 5.89 17.14 18.14
N VAL A 20 5.16 16.72 17.10
CA VAL A 20 5.70 16.07 15.90
C VAL A 20 5.06 16.70 14.66
N THR A 21 5.88 17.14 13.71
CA THR A 21 5.43 17.53 12.37
C THR A 21 5.81 16.44 11.37
N VAL A 22 4.83 15.74 10.81
CA VAL A 22 5.05 14.69 9.81
C VAL A 22 4.99 15.30 8.40
N PHE A 23 6.01 15.02 7.59
CA PHE A 23 6.11 15.40 6.19
C PHE A 23 5.91 14.17 5.29
N LYS A 24 6.06 14.33 3.97
CA LYS A 24 5.91 13.21 3.01
C LYS A 24 6.89 12.05 3.20
N PHE A 25 8.06 12.28 3.80
CA PHE A 25 9.18 11.30 3.83
C PHE A 25 9.98 11.26 5.15
N ASN A 26 9.70 12.20 6.06
CA ASN A 26 10.37 12.33 7.35
C ASN A 26 9.42 12.99 8.36
N ALA A 27 9.80 13.03 9.64
CA ALA A 27 9.10 13.81 10.65
C ALA A 27 10.09 14.67 11.44
N GLU A 28 9.69 15.90 11.78
CA GLU A 28 10.38 16.75 12.75
C GLU A 28 9.80 16.50 14.14
N VAL A 29 10.64 16.11 15.09
CA VAL A 29 10.29 15.82 16.47
C VAL A 29 10.80 16.94 17.37
N THR A 30 9.94 17.45 18.25
CA THR A 30 10.28 18.44 19.28
C THR A 30 10.23 17.79 20.66
N ARG A 31 11.37 17.81 21.36
CA ARG A 31 11.50 17.46 22.78
C ARG A 31 11.85 18.70 23.59
N THR A 32 11.45 18.72 24.85
CA THR A 32 11.68 19.84 25.76
C THR A 32 12.16 19.32 27.11
N PHE A 33 13.22 19.92 27.65
CA PHE A 33 13.88 19.48 28.89
C PHE A 33 14.07 20.67 29.83
N SER A 34 13.51 20.59 31.04
CA SER A 34 13.77 21.57 32.10
C SER A 34 15.09 21.23 32.80
N LEU A 35 16.08 22.12 32.70
CA LEU A 35 17.44 21.88 33.18
C LEU A 35 17.93 23.02 34.09
N ASP A 36 18.39 22.68 35.29
CA ASP A 36 19.11 23.61 36.17
C ASP A 36 20.56 23.73 35.71
N LEU A 37 20.93 24.87 35.13
CA LEU A 37 22.30 25.16 34.69
C LEU A 37 23.06 25.95 35.76
N LYS A 38 24.37 25.70 35.84
CA LYS A 38 25.30 26.38 36.75
C LYS A 38 26.10 27.46 36.04
N ALA A 39 26.53 28.48 36.80
CA ALA A 39 27.43 29.50 36.28
C ALA A 39 28.73 28.86 35.71
N GLY A 40 29.11 29.24 34.49
CA GLY A 40 30.24 28.66 33.75
C GLY A 40 29.79 27.79 32.57
N HIS A 41 30.52 26.70 32.32
CA HIS A 41 30.24 25.76 31.23
C HIS A 41 29.43 24.58 31.73
N ASN A 42 28.39 24.21 30.97
CA ASN A 42 27.52 23.07 31.24
C ASN A 42 27.53 22.15 30.02
N LYS A 43 27.79 20.86 30.22
CA LYS A 43 27.71 19.82 29.20
C LYS A 43 26.43 19.01 29.44
N VAL A 44 25.48 19.05 28.50
CA VAL A 44 24.23 18.30 28.57
C VAL A 44 24.35 17.08 27.66
N GLU A 45 24.42 15.88 28.23
CA GLU A 45 24.47 14.60 27.50
C GLU A 45 23.05 14.01 27.38
N ILE A 46 22.44 14.07 26.19
CA ILE A 46 21.11 13.52 25.91
C ILE A 46 21.25 12.17 25.22
N LYS A 47 20.89 11.08 25.93
CA LYS A 47 21.02 9.69 25.47
C LYS A 47 19.68 9.07 25.08
N GLY A 48 19.71 7.96 24.34
CA GLY A 48 18.50 7.23 23.95
C GLY A 48 17.70 7.89 22.83
N LEU A 49 18.36 8.63 21.94
CA LEU A 49 17.74 9.24 20.75
C LEU A 49 17.74 8.26 19.55
N PRO A 50 16.86 8.47 18.56
CA PRO A 50 16.75 7.58 17.41
C PRO A 50 18.03 7.34 16.63
N THR A 51 18.28 6.11 16.19
CA THR A 51 19.25 5.80 15.14
C THR A 51 18.78 6.26 13.75
N SER A 52 17.49 6.56 13.60
CA SER A 52 16.87 7.16 12.41
C SER A 52 17.05 8.68 12.30
N LEU A 53 17.62 9.33 13.32
CA LEU A 53 17.84 10.78 13.41
C LEU A 53 18.81 11.27 12.32
N ASP A 54 18.46 12.35 11.62
CA ASP A 54 19.38 13.00 10.66
C ASP A 54 20.37 13.90 11.40
N SER A 55 21.66 13.58 11.29
CA SER A 55 22.71 14.22 12.09
C SER A 55 22.86 15.72 11.87
N HIS A 56 22.41 16.24 10.74
CA HIS A 56 22.49 17.66 10.39
C HIS A 56 21.21 18.44 10.73
N SER A 57 20.22 17.79 11.35
CA SER A 57 18.90 18.37 11.63
C SER A 57 18.73 18.93 13.05
N VAL A 58 19.65 18.57 13.96
CA VAL A 58 19.56 18.92 15.39
C VAL A 58 19.66 20.43 15.56
N ARG A 59 18.61 21.01 16.13
CA ARG A 59 18.50 22.44 16.47
C ARG A 59 18.16 22.56 17.94
N VAL A 60 18.85 23.47 18.63
CA VAL A 60 18.70 23.73 20.06
C VAL A 60 18.18 25.15 20.25
N THR A 61 17.11 25.30 21.02
CA THR A 61 16.39 26.56 21.28
C THR A 61 15.89 26.60 22.73
N GLY A 62 15.23 27.69 23.14
CA GLY A 62 14.72 27.83 24.51
C GLY A 62 15.78 28.18 25.57
N LEU A 63 16.95 28.66 25.14
CA LEU A 63 18.15 28.82 25.98
C LEU A 63 18.05 29.90 27.08
N GLY A 64 17.05 30.79 27.03
CA GLY A 64 16.93 31.90 27.98
C GLY A 64 18.17 32.81 27.96
N ALA A 65 18.87 32.90 29.09
CA ALA A 65 20.13 33.64 29.24
C ALA A 65 21.39 32.82 28.88
N ALA A 66 21.26 31.51 28.63
CA ALA A 66 22.38 30.65 28.25
C ALA A 66 22.79 30.88 26.77
N ARG A 67 24.08 30.67 26.48
CA ARG A 67 24.66 30.73 25.14
C ARG A 67 25.01 29.32 24.67
N LEU A 68 24.58 28.96 23.46
CA LEU A 68 25.00 27.71 22.82
C LEU A 68 26.45 27.83 22.36
N LEU A 69 27.30 26.89 22.78
CA LEU A 69 28.72 26.86 22.42
C LEU A 69 29.04 25.74 21.41
N ASP A 70 28.46 24.55 21.61
CA ASP A 70 28.68 23.38 20.73
C ASP A 70 27.49 22.41 20.77
N VAL A 71 27.33 21.64 19.69
CA VAL A 71 26.37 20.52 19.56
C VAL A 71 27.08 19.36 18.83
N ALA A 72 27.55 18.37 19.58
CA ALA A 72 28.20 17.18 19.05
C ALA A 72 27.23 16.00 19.02
N LEU A 73 27.13 15.32 17.87
CA LEU A 73 26.35 14.09 17.74
C LEU A 73 27.27 12.87 17.77
N HIS A 74 26.92 11.91 18.62
CA HIS A 74 27.56 10.61 18.69
C HIS A 74 26.54 9.53 18.31
N SER A 75 26.62 9.04 17.08
CA SER A 75 25.82 7.90 16.64
C SER A 75 26.38 6.62 17.28
N GLY A 76 25.58 5.93 18.09
CA GLY A 76 25.92 4.61 18.61
C GLY A 76 25.89 3.59 17.48
N GLY A 77 27.00 3.50 16.74
CA GLY A 77 27.18 2.51 15.69
C GLY A 77 26.99 1.11 16.28
N THR A 78 25.95 0.41 15.83
CA THR A 78 25.85 -1.03 16.06
C THR A 78 27.11 -1.65 15.49
N GLU A 79 27.90 -2.33 16.32
CA GLU A 79 29.08 -3.06 15.86
C GLU A 79 28.62 -4.09 14.83
N ARG A 80 28.90 -3.81 13.56
CA ARG A 80 28.65 -4.73 12.46
C ARG A 80 29.88 -5.61 12.31
N SER A 81 29.64 -6.92 12.25
CA SER A 81 30.66 -7.88 11.83
C SER A 81 31.22 -7.48 10.45
N LEU A 82 32.40 -7.97 10.10
CA LEU A 82 33.00 -7.85 8.76
C LEU A 82 32.06 -8.31 7.63
N PHE A 83 31.04 -9.12 7.96
CA PHE A 83 30.00 -9.61 7.05
C PHE A 83 28.66 -8.86 7.17
N GLY A 84 28.63 -7.67 7.78
CA GLY A 84 27.45 -6.79 7.86
C GLY A 84 26.37 -7.21 8.86
N GLN A 85 26.50 -8.38 9.50
CA GLN A 85 25.57 -8.84 10.54
C GLN A 85 25.67 -7.97 11.81
N PRO A 86 24.55 -7.58 12.44
CA PRO A 86 24.56 -6.95 13.76
C PRO A 86 25.16 -7.89 14.80
N VAL A 87 26.19 -7.47 15.53
CA VAL A 87 26.72 -8.24 16.66
C VAL A 87 25.80 -8.04 17.86
N HIS A 88 24.88 -8.99 18.05
CA HIS A 88 23.91 -8.96 19.14
C HIS A 88 24.55 -9.51 20.43
N SER A 89 25.22 -8.64 21.19
CA SER A 89 25.73 -8.99 22.54
C SER A 89 24.60 -8.89 23.57
N PRO A 90 24.24 -9.96 24.30
CA PRO A 90 23.18 -9.93 25.31
C PRO A 90 23.52 -9.06 26.54
N GLU A 91 24.77 -8.61 26.67
CA GLU A 91 25.18 -7.60 27.67
C GLU A 91 24.68 -6.18 27.36
N LYS A 92 24.23 -5.92 26.12
CA LYS A 92 23.68 -4.63 25.68
C LYS A 92 22.14 -4.55 25.76
N ASP A 93 21.47 -5.63 26.15
CA ASP A 93 20.01 -5.67 26.34
C ASP A 93 19.56 -4.76 27.51
N SER A 94 18.43 -4.06 27.38
CA SER A 94 17.86 -3.31 28.51
C SER A 94 17.43 -4.20 29.69
N PRO A 95 17.12 -3.63 30.86
CA PRO A 95 16.44 -4.37 31.94
C PRO A 95 15.13 -5.04 31.49
N ALA A 96 14.38 -4.44 30.56
CA ALA A 96 13.09 -4.96 30.11
C ALA A 96 13.24 -6.20 29.21
N VAL A 97 14.10 -6.13 28.18
CA VAL A 97 14.41 -7.29 27.33
C VAL A 97 15.02 -8.43 28.14
N ARG A 98 15.87 -8.13 29.13
CA ARG A 98 16.41 -9.14 30.06
C ARG A 98 15.34 -9.78 30.94
N ALA A 99 14.36 -9.01 31.42
CA ALA A 99 13.23 -9.55 32.20
C ALA A 99 12.35 -10.49 31.36
N LEU A 100 12.02 -10.12 30.11
CA LEU A 100 11.27 -10.99 29.19
C LEU A 100 12.05 -12.28 28.87
N ARG A 101 13.37 -12.16 28.57
CA ARG A 101 14.24 -13.33 28.36
C ARG A 101 14.34 -14.23 29.60
N ALA A 102 14.31 -13.66 30.81
CA ALA A 102 14.27 -14.44 32.04
C ALA A 102 12.94 -15.18 32.22
N LYS A 103 11.80 -14.54 31.88
CA LYS A 103 10.48 -15.18 31.90
C LYS A 103 10.39 -16.33 30.88
N LYS A 104 10.90 -16.15 29.65
CA LYS A 104 10.98 -17.23 28.65
C LYS A 104 11.77 -18.43 29.19
N ARG A 105 12.96 -18.21 29.77
CA ARG A 105 13.77 -19.29 30.38
C ARG A 105 13.05 -20.04 31.51
N ALA A 106 12.22 -19.35 32.28
CA ALA A 106 11.42 -19.99 33.33
C ALA A 106 10.40 -20.97 32.72
N LEU A 107 9.64 -20.55 31.71
CA LEU A 107 8.69 -21.42 31.00
C LEU A 107 9.39 -22.55 30.24
N GLU A 108 10.53 -22.31 29.60
CA GLU A 108 11.36 -23.35 28.99
C GLU A 108 11.80 -24.41 30.01
N SER A 109 12.14 -24.00 31.24
CA SER A 109 12.49 -24.92 32.31
C SER A 109 11.30 -25.73 32.83
N GLU A 110 10.10 -25.14 32.87
CA GLU A 110 8.86 -25.83 33.23
C GLU A 110 8.42 -26.82 32.15
N LYS A 111 8.47 -26.42 30.87
CA LYS A 111 8.23 -27.30 29.72
C LYS A 111 9.20 -28.49 29.75
N SER A 112 10.48 -28.23 30.02
CA SER A 112 11.49 -29.27 30.18
C SER A 112 11.13 -30.23 31.33
N LEU A 113 10.68 -29.72 32.48
CA LEU A 113 10.23 -30.55 33.61
C LEU A 113 9.05 -31.46 33.23
N ARG A 114 8.04 -30.94 32.51
CA ARG A 114 6.91 -31.76 32.02
C ARG A 114 7.33 -32.80 30.98
N GLY A 115 8.31 -32.48 30.14
CA GLY A 115 8.96 -33.45 29.25
C GLY A 115 9.67 -34.57 30.02
N HIS A 116 10.39 -34.24 31.10
CA HIS A 116 11.00 -35.23 31.98
C HIS A 116 9.95 -36.08 32.71
N GLU A 117 8.84 -35.48 33.16
CA GLU A 117 7.70 -36.19 33.77
C GLU A 117 7.12 -37.25 32.80
N ALA A 118 6.87 -36.86 31.54
CA ALA A 118 6.43 -37.78 30.50
C ALA A 118 7.46 -38.91 30.24
N ASN A 119 8.76 -38.58 30.19
CA ASN A 119 9.82 -39.58 30.02
C ASN A 119 9.91 -40.56 31.21
N VAL A 120 9.67 -40.10 32.45
CA VAL A 120 9.61 -40.96 33.64
C VAL A 120 8.41 -41.90 33.57
N LEU A 121 7.24 -41.41 33.16
CA LEU A 121 6.03 -42.24 32.97
C LEU A 121 6.25 -43.31 31.89
N VAL A 122 6.84 -42.96 30.75
CA VAL A 122 7.18 -43.92 29.67
C VAL A 122 8.21 -44.94 30.16
N SER A 123 9.26 -44.49 30.85
CA SER A 123 10.30 -45.38 31.39
C SER A 123 9.70 -46.38 32.38
N TYR A 124 8.87 -45.91 33.31
CA TYR A 124 8.16 -46.76 34.27
C TYR A 124 7.28 -47.80 33.54
N ALA A 125 6.49 -47.39 32.54
CA ALA A 125 5.67 -48.29 31.74
C ALA A 125 6.51 -49.41 31.07
N THR A 126 7.72 -49.09 30.58
CA THR A 126 8.62 -50.10 29.98
C THR A 126 9.28 -51.06 30.97
N THR A 127 9.23 -50.78 32.28
CA THR A 127 9.77 -51.67 33.33
C THR A 127 8.76 -52.67 33.89
N LEU A 128 7.47 -52.53 33.57
CA LEU A 128 6.42 -53.43 34.06
C LEU A 128 6.52 -54.81 33.37
N SER A 129 6.71 -55.87 34.16
CA SER A 129 6.66 -57.25 33.69
C SER A 129 5.42 -57.99 34.24
N GLY A 130 5.03 -59.09 33.60
CA GLY A 130 3.87 -59.90 34.00
C GLY A 130 3.97 -60.57 35.39
N GLU A 131 5.15 -60.52 36.04
CA GLU A 131 5.30 -60.93 37.44
C GLU A 131 4.86 -59.84 38.44
N HIS A 132 4.85 -58.57 38.02
CA HIS A 132 4.66 -57.40 38.89
C HIS A 132 3.32 -56.67 38.69
N MET A 133 2.57 -57.00 37.63
CA MET A 133 1.23 -56.46 37.37
C MET A 133 0.28 -57.58 36.92
N PRO A 134 -0.74 -57.94 37.72
CA PRO A 134 -1.70 -58.95 37.33
C PRO A 134 -2.64 -58.42 36.22
N PRO A 135 -3.20 -59.29 35.34
CA PRO A 135 -3.88 -58.85 34.12
C PRO A 135 -5.12 -57.97 34.32
N ASP A 136 -5.77 -58.05 35.49
CA ASP A 136 -6.93 -57.25 35.89
C ASP A 136 -6.58 -55.77 36.18
N GLN A 137 -5.33 -55.46 36.50
CA GLN A 137 -4.87 -54.10 36.81
C GLN A 137 -4.38 -53.33 35.58
N ILE A 138 -4.09 -54.02 34.47
CA ILE A 138 -3.58 -53.42 33.22
C ILE A 138 -4.50 -52.30 32.68
N PRO A 139 -5.85 -52.46 32.61
CA PRO A 139 -6.72 -51.41 32.09
C PRO A 139 -6.65 -50.11 32.90
N ALA A 140 -6.67 -50.21 34.23
CA ALA A 140 -6.61 -49.04 35.12
C ALA A 140 -5.25 -48.30 35.01
N PHE A 141 -4.16 -49.04 34.82
CA PHE A 141 -2.85 -48.43 34.53
C PHE A 141 -2.85 -47.71 33.18
N LEU A 142 -3.37 -48.33 32.12
CA LEU A 142 -3.42 -47.72 30.79
C LEU A 142 -4.30 -46.46 30.76
N ASP A 143 -5.46 -46.47 31.43
CA ASP A 143 -6.32 -45.30 31.55
C ASP A 143 -5.60 -44.15 32.27
N CYS A 144 -4.94 -44.44 33.40
CA CYS A 144 -4.15 -43.46 34.15
C CYS A 144 -2.97 -42.91 33.32
N PHE A 145 -2.23 -43.79 32.64
CA PHE A 145 -1.11 -43.43 31.77
C PHE A 145 -1.56 -42.53 30.61
N VAL A 146 -2.65 -42.87 29.93
CA VAL A 146 -3.22 -42.06 28.84
C VAL A 146 -3.78 -40.74 29.36
N GLN A 147 -4.42 -40.73 30.54
CA GLN A 147 -4.93 -39.51 31.16
C GLN A 147 -3.80 -38.54 31.52
N GLN A 148 -2.75 -39.03 32.19
CA GLN A 148 -1.59 -38.20 32.55
C GLN A 148 -0.78 -37.77 31.31
N GLY A 149 -0.62 -38.66 30.32
CA GLY A 149 -0.01 -38.32 29.04
C GLY A 149 -0.76 -37.21 28.29
N ARG A 150 -2.10 -37.30 28.22
CA ARG A 150 -2.96 -36.23 27.65
C ARG A 150 -2.83 -34.92 28.42
N LYS A 151 -2.82 -34.98 29.77
CA LYS A 151 -2.62 -33.79 30.61
C LYS A 151 -1.29 -33.11 30.29
N ASN A 152 -0.19 -33.87 30.27
CA ASN A 152 1.15 -33.33 30.03
C ASN A 152 1.28 -32.77 28.60
N ILE A 153 0.63 -33.38 27.60
CA ILE A 153 0.58 -32.84 26.23
C ILE A 153 -0.15 -31.48 26.18
N LEU A 154 -1.28 -31.33 26.90
CA LEU A 154 -2.02 -30.07 26.95
C LEU A 154 -1.23 -28.97 27.68
N GLU A 155 -0.64 -29.28 28.84
CA GLU A 155 0.18 -28.33 29.60
C GLU A 155 1.45 -27.92 28.82
N VAL A 156 2.07 -28.84 28.07
CA VAL A 156 3.22 -28.50 27.18
C VAL A 156 2.79 -27.61 26.02
N ALA A 157 1.62 -27.84 25.42
CA ALA A 157 1.10 -27.01 24.34
C ALA A 157 0.77 -25.58 24.82
N GLU A 158 0.20 -25.43 26.02
CA GLU A 158 -0.05 -24.12 26.65
C GLU A 158 1.27 -23.38 26.95
N LEU A 159 2.28 -24.09 27.47
CA LEU A 159 3.61 -23.50 27.69
C LEU A 159 4.29 -23.07 26.38
N ASP A 160 4.10 -23.81 25.28
CA ASP A 160 4.61 -23.43 23.97
C ASP A 160 3.94 -22.17 23.42
N GLU A 161 2.61 -22.03 23.53
CA GLU A 161 1.90 -20.80 23.15
C GLU A 161 2.42 -19.57 23.94
N GLN A 162 2.68 -19.75 25.24
CA GLN A 162 3.25 -18.69 26.07
C GLN A 162 4.72 -18.37 25.74
N ILE A 163 5.52 -19.36 25.33
CA ILE A 163 6.91 -19.16 24.90
C ILE A 163 6.97 -18.42 23.56
N ASP A 164 6.14 -18.80 22.60
CA ASP A 164 6.04 -18.15 21.28
C ASP A 164 5.57 -16.69 21.41
N ALA A 165 4.58 -16.43 22.26
CA ALA A 165 4.13 -15.06 22.56
C ALA A 165 5.26 -14.21 23.16
N LEU A 166 6.02 -14.75 24.13
CA LEU A 166 7.17 -14.06 24.70
C LEU A 166 8.31 -13.86 23.71
N GLU A 167 8.50 -14.76 22.75
CA GLU A 167 9.54 -14.60 21.72
C GLU A 167 9.23 -13.44 20.77
N GLU A 168 7.98 -13.28 20.34
CA GLU A 168 7.55 -12.10 19.58
C GLU A 168 7.62 -10.81 20.43
N GLU A 169 7.25 -10.83 21.72
CA GLU A 169 7.45 -9.69 22.63
C GLU A 169 8.94 -9.28 22.73
N ILE A 170 9.85 -10.25 22.94
CA ILE A 170 11.31 -10.02 23.02
C ILE A 170 11.83 -9.42 21.71
N LYS A 171 11.36 -9.93 20.57
CA LYS A 171 11.75 -9.50 19.22
C LYS A 171 11.28 -8.08 18.92
N VAL A 172 10.05 -7.72 19.30
CA VAL A 172 9.52 -6.36 19.19
C VAL A 172 10.29 -5.39 20.09
N ALA A 173 10.50 -5.75 21.36
CA ALA A 173 11.23 -4.92 22.31
C ALA A 173 12.70 -4.68 21.88
N ALA A 174 13.42 -5.74 21.50
CA ALA A 174 14.80 -5.64 21.05
C ALA A 174 14.94 -4.83 19.75
N LYS A 175 13.99 -4.95 18.80
CA LYS A 175 13.96 -4.12 17.58
C LYS A 175 13.77 -2.64 17.91
N LYS A 176 12.88 -2.32 18.87
CA LYS A 176 12.64 -0.95 19.33
C LYS A 176 13.87 -0.33 19.98
N GLU A 177 14.56 -1.08 20.83
CA GLU A 177 15.82 -0.66 21.47
C GLU A 177 16.97 -0.48 20.48
N ALA A 178 17.10 -1.35 19.47
CA ALA A 178 18.04 -1.13 18.37
C ALA A 178 17.74 0.15 17.55
N GLY A 179 16.52 0.67 17.64
CA GLY A 179 16.11 1.97 17.13
C GLY A 179 16.61 3.16 17.95
N LEU A 180 17.11 2.98 19.18
CA LEU A 180 17.47 4.03 20.14
C LEU A 180 18.94 3.89 20.60
N GLY A 181 19.87 4.44 19.80
CA GLY A 181 21.31 4.31 20.02
C GLY A 181 22.11 5.62 19.88
N THR A 182 21.47 6.72 19.51
CA THR A 182 22.14 8.00 19.29
C THR A 182 22.21 8.80 20.60
N HIS A 183 23.27 9.59 20.78
CA HIS A 183 23.32 10.63 21.80
C HIS A 183 23.82 11.96 21.25
N VAL A 184 23.35 13.05 21.87
CA VAL A 184 23.75 14.44 21.56
C VAL A 184 24.39 15.02 22.82
N ASP A 185 25.59 15.57 22.67
CA ASP A 185 26.26 16.36 23.70
C ASP A 185 26.11 17.85 23.33
N ILE A 186 25.50 18.64 24.21
CA ILE A 186 25.27 20.08 24.02
C ILE A 186 26.10 20.85 25.03
N THR A 187 26.95 21.76 24.57
CA THR A 187 27.76 22.62 25.47
C THR A 187 27.13 24.01 25.57
N LEU A 188 26.81 24.43 26.79
CA LEU A 188 26.15 25.70 27.11
C LEU A 188 27.02 26.55 28.05
N GLY A 189 27.19 27.83 27.72
CA GLY A 189 27.83 28.83 28.58
C GLY A 189 26.79 29.71 29.27
N VAL A 190 26.89 29.88 30.59
CA VAL A 190 25.93 30.68 31.37
C VAL A 190 26.66 31.59 32.36
N ASP A 191 26.25 32.85 32.45
CA ASP A 191 26.91 33.85 33.29
C ASP A 191 26.51 33.75 34.79
N ALA A 192 25.39 33.09 35.10
CA ALA A 192 24.88 32.82 36.46
C ALA A 192 24.01 31.55 36.50
N ASP A 193 23.79 30.98 37.69
CA ASP A 193 22.87 29.83 37.87
C ASP A 193 21.46 30.17 37.37
N THR A 194 20.87 29.30 36.53
CA THR A 194 19.56 29.57 35.91
C THR A 194 18.84 28.29 35.46
N LEU A 195 17.50 28.31 35.52
CA LEU A 195 16.63 27.24 35.02
C LEU A 195 16.29 27.52 33.54
N VAL A 196 16.51 26.55 32.67
CA VAL A 196 16.29 26.66 31.22
C VAL A 196 15.33 25.59 30.73
N GLU A 197 14.37 25.97 29.89
CA GLU A 197 13.50 25.05 29.15
C GLU A 197 14.12 24.75 27.77
N LEU A 198 15.07 23.81 27.75
CA LEU A 198 15.85 23.45 26.58
C LEU A 198 14.97 22.72 25.55
N LYS A 199 14.64 23.38 24.44
CA LYS A 199 13.89 22.80 23.33
C LYS A 199 14.84 22.26 22.26
N VAL A 200 14.86 20.94 22.10
CA VAL A 200 15.65 20.22 21.09
C VAL A 200 14.73 19.73 19.98
N VAL A 201 15.06 20.08 18.74
CA VAL A 201 14.30 19.75 17.53
C VAL A 201 15.20 18.96 16.58
N TYR A 202 14.71 17.84 16.06
CA TYR A 202 15.47 16.96 15.14
C TYR A 202 14.55 16.29 14.14
N ILE A 203 15.10 15.82 13.03
CA ILE A 203 14.37 15.10 11.98
C ILE A 203 14.65 13.61 12.10
N VAL A 204 13.60 12.79 12.08
CA VAL A 204 13.67 11.32 12.01
C VAL A 204 13.27 10.81 10.62
N LYS A 205 13.97 9.77 10.16
CA LYS A 205 13.66 9.03 8.93
C LYS A 205 12.69 7.88 9.24
N GLY A 206 12.06 7.33 8.20
CA GLY A 206 11.12 6.21 8.35
C GLY A 206 9.77 6.61 8.94
N ALA A 207 9.38 7.88 8.77
CA ALA A 207 8.08 8.42 9.15
C ALA A 207 7.48 9.19 7.97
N TYR A 208 6.22 8.94 7.63
CA TYR A 208 5.52 9.64 6.55
C TYR A 208 4.01 9.63 6.77
N TRP A 209 3.31 10.51 6.05
CA TRP A 209 1.85 10.49 6.00
C TRP A 209 1.31 10.60 4.56
N THR A 210 0.08 10.13 4.36
CA THR A 210 -0.67 10.25 3.11
C THR A 210 -2.10 10.73 3.39
N PRO A 211 -2.68 11.60 2.54
CA PRO A 211 -4.09 11.95 2.63
C PRO A 211 -4.97 10.75 2.26
N ALA A 212 -6.09 10.58 2.94
CA ALA A 212 -7.12 9.61 2.62
C ALA A 212 -8.50 10.21 2.90
N TYR A 213 -9.51 9.84 2.12
CA TYR A 213 -10.84 10.40 2.25
C TYR A 213 -11.90 9.32 2.35
N GLU A 214 -12.95 9.60 3.12
CA GLU A 214 -14.15 8.78 3.25
C GLU A 214 -15.33 9.69 2.89
N LEU A 215 -15.96 9.45 1.73
CA LEU A 215 -17.12 10.20 1.25
C LEU A 215 -18.38 9.44 1.64
N TYR A 216 -19.24 10.08 2.41
CA TYR A 216 -20.54 9.58 2.82
C TYR A 216 -21.62 10.34 2.07
N ALA A 217 -22.41 9.60 1.30
CA ALA A 217 -23.67 10.05 0.72
C ALA A 217 -24.83 9.29 1.38
N THR A 218 -26.01 9.90 1.34
CA THR A 218 -27.26 9.26 1.77
C THR A 218 -28.31 9.35 0.69
N THR A 219 -29.27 8.45 0.74
CA THR A 219 -30.53 8.54 0.01
C THR A 219 -31.50 9.40 0.82
N GLY A 220 -32.23 10.29 0.14
CA GLY A 220 -33.25 11.16 0.73
C GLY A 220 -34.62 10.48 0.82
N GLU A 221 -35.62 11.22 1.33
CA GLU A 221 -36.98 10.70 1.56
C GLU A 221 -37.71 10.22 0.28
N ASP A 222 -37.34 10.76 -0.88
CA ASP A 222 -37.93 10.42 -2.21
C ASP A 222 -37.23 9.23 -2.92
N ASP A 223 -36.50 8.38 -2.19
CA ASP A 223 -35.56 7.35 -2.72
C ASP A 223 -34.44 7.90 -3.64
N GLN A 224 -34.30 9.22 -3.74
CA GLN A 224 -33.31 9.89 -4.59
C GLN A 224 -32.01 10.21 -3.82
N PRO A 225 -30.83 10.24 -4.48
CA PRO A 225 -29.58 10.63 -3.83
C PRO A 225 -29.64 12.04 -3.25
N ALA A 226 -29.27 12.21 -1.99
CA ALA A 226 -29.28 13.52 -1.32
C ALA A 226 -28.28 14.50 -1.98
N SER A 227 -28.61 15.80 -1.98
CA SER A 227 -27.69 16.85 -2.43
C SER A 227 -26.52 17.08 -1.47
N LYS A 228 -26.63 16.62 -0.22
CA LYS A 228 -25.61 16.78 0.81
C LYS A 228 -24.75 15.54 0.93
N ILE A 229 -23.43 15.76 0.96
CA ILE A 229 -22.44 14.72 1.25
C ILE A 229 -21.49 15.19 2.34
N ALA A 230 -20.98 14.25 3.14
CA ALA A 230 -19.90 14.48 4.07
C ALA A 230 -18.61 13.85 3.53
N LEU A 231 -17.54 14.65 3.42
CA LEU A 231 -16.20 14.19 3.09
C LEU A 231 -15.35 14.22 4.36
N HIS A 232 -15.13 13.06 4.95
CA HIS A 232 -14.23 12.91 6.09
C HIS A 232 -12.80 12.86 5.54
N TYR A 233 -12.01 13.89 5.82
CA TYR A 233 -10.60 13.92 5.49
C TYR A 233 -9.81 13.28 6.63
N ARG A 234 -9.03 12.26 6.29
CA ARG A 234 -8.18 11.47 7.17
C ARG A 234 -6.72 11.57 6.71
N ALA A 235 -5.82 11.34 7.65
CA ALA A 235 -4.41 11.12 7.36
C ALA A 235 -4.05 9.68 7.75
N ARG A 236 -3.32 8.99 6.87
CA ARG A 236 -2.68 7.71 7.21
C ARG A 236 -1.22 7.97 7.47
N ILE A 237 -0.78 7.71 8.69
CA ILE A 237 0.56 7.98 9.20
C ILE A 237 1.24 6.65 9.48
N THR A 238 2.40 6.43 8.90
CA THR A 238 3.21 5.24 9.14
C THR A 238 4.56 5.69 9.67
N GLN A 239 4.98 5.14 10.81
CA GLN A 239 6.29 5.47 11.38
C GLN A 239 7.00 4.27 12.01
N ASN A 240 8.31 4.22 11.78
CA ASN A 240 9.28 3.27 12.33
C ASN A 240 10.53 4.07 12.74
N SER A 241 10.32 5.16 13.48
CA SER A 241 11.41 6.06 13.91
C SER A 241 12.26 5.46 15.02
N GLY A 242 11.72 4.53 15.80
CA GLY A 242 12.27 3.99 17.05
C GLY A 242 11.61 4.60 18.30
N GLU A 243 10.91 5.74 18.16
CA GLU A 243 10.21 6.43 19.24
C GLU A 243 8.70 6.32 19.09
N ASP A 244 7.99 5.94 20.15
CA ASP A 244 6.53 6.10 20.18
C ASP A 244 6.18 7.55 20.45
N TRP A 245 5.30 8.12 19.64
CA TRP A 245 4.83 9.49 19.81
C TRP A 245 3.60 9.48 20.69
N ALA A 246 3.79 9.25 21.99
CA ALA A 246 2.69 9.20 22.96
C ALA A 246 2.22 10.61 23.34
N GLY A 247 0.96 10.92 23.02
CA GLY A 247 0.29 12.15 23.44
C GLY A 247 0.88 13.46 22.91
N VAL A 248 1.33 13.46 21.65
CA VAL A 248 2.00 14.61 21.02
C VAL A 248 0.99 15.59 20.40
N VAL A 249 1.39 16.86 20.28
CA VAL A 249 0.76 17.80 19.34
C VAL A 249 1.19 17.40 17.93
N LEU A 250 0.25 16.93 17.12
CA LEU A 250 0.52 16.37 15.80
C LEU A 250 0.23 17.39 14.70
N THR A 251 1.24 17.71 13.91
CA THR A 251 1.10 18.53 12.69
C THR A 251 1.41 17.70 11.46
N LEU A 252 0.60 17.84 10.40
CA LEU A 252 0.78 17.15 9.13
C LEU A 252 1.10 18.19 8.07
N SER A 253 2.25 18.09 7.42
CA SER A 253 2.65 19.04 6.38
C SER A 253 2.75 18.38 5.01
N SER A 254 2.12 19.01 4.01
CA SER A 254 2.28 18.64 2.60
C SER A 254 3.62 19.11 2.01
N GLY A 255 4.41 19.87 2.80
CA GLY A 255 5.74 20.31 2.42
C GLY A 255 6.74 19.16 2.39
N GLU A 256 7.89 19.44 1.80
CA GLU A 256 9.05 18.54 1.83
C GLU A 256 10.18 19.25 2.58
N ILE A 257 10.56 18.75 3.75
CA ILE A 257 11.88 19.09 4.28
C ILE A 257 12.90 18.30 3.45
N GLY A 258 13.62 19.00 2.59
CA GLY A 258 14.75 18.46 1.86
C GLY A 258 15.82 17.99 2.83
N SER A 259 16.07 16.67 2.87
CA SER A 259 17.32 16.17 3.44
C SER A 259 18.48 16.66 2.56
N LEU A 260 19.61 17.00 3.18
CA LEU A 260 20.83 17.44 2.48
C LEU A 260 21.33 16.44 1.42
N PHE A 261 20.84 15.19 1.48
CA PHE A 261 21.19 14.08 0.60
C PHE A 261 20.09 13.71 -0.41
N ALA A 262 19.09 14.58 -0.63
CA ALA A 262 18.06 14.43 -1.67
C ALA A 262 18.29 15.43 -2.84
N PRO A 263 19.25 15.18 -3.74
CA PRO A 263 19.54 16.08 -4.85
C PRO A 263 18.42 16.02 -5.91
N GLY A 264 17.53 17.02 -5.89
CA GLY A 264 16.46 17.12 -6.89
C GLY A 264 15.56 18.36 -6.78
N TYR A 265 15.25 18.81 -5.56
CA TYR A 265 14.21 19.83 -5.34
C TYR A 265 14.63 21.03 -4.48
N THR A 266 15.84 21.03 -3.91
CA THR A 266 16.34 22.11 -3.03
C THR A 266 17.08 23.23 -3.78
N THR A 267 17.49 23.00 -5.02
CA THR A 267 18.20 23.98 -5.86
C THR A 267 17.53 24.13 -7.22
N VAL A 268 17.50 25.36 -7.74
CA VAL A 268 17.04 25.61 -9.12
C VAL A 268 17.96 24.83 -10.07
N PRO A 269 17.44 23.95 -10.94
CA PRO A 269 18.27 23.10 -11.78
C PRO A 269 19.03 23.93 -12.81
N GLU A 270 20.35 23.73 -12.89
CA GLU A 270 21.17 24.41 -13.90
C GLU A 270 20.81 23.94 -15.32
N LEU A 271 20.51 24.90 -16.19
CA LEU A 271 20.22 24.65 -17.60
C LEU A 271 21.50 24.23 -18.34
N ARG A 272 21.71 22.91 -18.49
CA ARG A 272 22.84 22.38 -19.26
C ARG A 272 22.69 22.70 -20.74
N SER A 273 23.63 23.49 -21.30
CA SER A 273 23.68 23.76 -22.74
C SER A 273 23.81 22.45 -23.53
N ARG A 274 22.87 22.19 -24.45
CA ARG A 274 22.95 21.04 -25.37
C ARG A 274 23.81 21.40 -26.58
N LYS A 275 25.05 20.89 -26.62
CA LYS A 275 25.89 20.95 -27.82
C LYS A 275 25.46 19.85 -28.79
N ILE A 276 24.97 20.23 -29.96
CA ILE A 276 24.73 19.29 -31.06
C ILE A 276 26.09 18.98 -31.71
N MET A 277 26.50 17.72 -31.68
CA MET A 277 27.68 17.25 -32.41
C MET A 277 27.21 16.49 -33.66
N ALA A 278 27.75 16.84 -34.83
CA ALA A 278 27.54 16.02 -36.02
C ALA A 278 28.11 14.62 -35.75
N ARG A 279 27.33 13.57 -36.07
CA ARG A 279 27.76 12.18 -35.88
C ARG A 279 29.08 11.97 -36.64
N PRO A 280 30.19 11.60 -35.97
CA PRO A 280 31.45 11.34 -36.65
C PRO A 280 31.23 10.28 -37.73
N GLN A 281 31.59 10.61 -38.98
CA GLN A 281 31.63 9.64 -40.06
C GLN A 281 32.76 8.66 -39.72
N LEU A 282 32.41 7.49 -39.19
CA LEU A 282 33.36 6.38 -39.08
C LEU A 282 33.93 6.11 -40.48
N PRO A 283 35.26 5.92 -40.63
CA PRO A 283 35.84 5.57 -41.92
C PRO A 283 35.14 4.32 -42.46
N LYS A 284 34.55 4.41 -43.65
CA LYS A 284 33.93 3.25 -44.31
C LYS A 284 35.04 2.21 -44.51
N PRO A 285 34.88 0.97 -44.00
CA PRO A 285 35.94 -0.01 -44.12
C PRO A 285 36.10 -0.45 -45.59
N ALA A 286 37.35 -0.66 -46.02
CA ALA A 286 37.73 -0.71 -47.43
C ALA A 286 37.15 -1.87 -48.26
N TRP A 287 36.42 -2.81 -47.65
CA TRP A 287 35.85 -3.97 -48.32
C TRP A 287 34.51 -3.73 -49.02
N SER A 288 33.96 -2.50 -49.02
CA SER A 288 32.76 -2.16 -49.79
C SER A 288 33.03 -1.68 -51.24
N GLN A 289 34.22 -1.94 -51.80
CA GLN A 289 34.51 -1.79 -53.24
C GLN A 289 34.91 -3.14 -53.89
N SER A 290 34.05 -4.15 -53.75
CA SER A 290 34.04 -5.31 -54.63
C SER A 290 32.60 -5.79 -54.80
N GLY A 291 31.98 -5.42 -55.92
CA GLY A 291 30.54 -5.60 -56.11
C GLY A 291 29.97 -4.82 -57.30
N GLY A 292 30.71 -4.73 -58.41
CA GLY A 292 30.25 -4.06 -59.62
C GLY A 292 30.99 -4.53 -60.86
N GLY A 293 30.24 -5.02 -61.85
CA GLY A 293 30.73 -5.18 -63.23
C GLY A 293 31.46 -6.48 -63.57
N LEU A 294 30.72 -7.61 -63.64
CA LEU A 294 31.14 -8.80 -64.40
C LEU A 294 30.11 -9.13 -65.50
N PHE A 295 29.81 -8.13 -66.33
CA PHE A 295 29.17 -8.33 -67.63
C PHE A 295 29.69 -7.30 -68.63
N GLY A 296 30.39 -7.77 -69.66
CA GLY A 296 30.84 -6.97 -70.79
C GLY A 296 32.07 -6.09 -70.56
N GLN A 297 33.27 -6.65 -70.73
CA GLN A 297 34.40 -5.84 -71.21
C GLN A 297 35.25 -6.59 -72.23
N ASN A 298 35.66 -5.83 -73.24
CA ASN A 298 36.29 -6.30 -74.47
C ASN A 298 37.77 -6.62 -74.25
N LEU A 299 38.30 -7.62 -74.94
CA LEU A 299 39.74 -7.91 -74.94
C LEU A 299 40.48 -6.89 -75.80
N THR A 300 41.47 -6.19 -75.25
CA THR A 300 42.65 -5.75 -76.02
C THR A 300 43.88 -5.47 -75.15
N ALA A 301 44.87 -6.35 -75.29
CA ALA A 301 46.32 -6.09 -75.37
C ALA A 301 47.08 -5.33 -74.26
N GLY A 302 48.13 -6.00 -73.76
CA GLY A 302 49.28 -5.40 -73.05
C GLY A 302 49.18 -5.42 -71.52
N GLY A 303 50.13 -5.98 -70.77
CA GLY A 303 51.36 -6.69 -71.13
C GLY A 303 52.30 -6.78 -69.91
N THR A 304 53.19 -7.79 -69.87
CA THR A 304 54.35 -7.92 -68.94
C THR A 304 54.06 -7.74 -67.44
N GLY A 305 53.88 -8.82 -66.68
CA GLY A 305 54.99 -9.49 -65.97
C GLY A 305 54.67 -9.49 -64.45
N LEU A 306 55.24 -10.33 -63.58
CA LEU A 306 56.37 -11.26 -63.68
C LEU A 306 56.11 -12.39 -62.65
N PHE A 307 56.14 -13.66 -63.06
CA PHE A 307 55.94 -14.79 -62.14
C PHE A 307 57.18 -15.01 -61.26
N GLY A 308 56.95 -15.26 -59.96
CA GLY A 308 57.97 -15.68 -58.99
C GLY A 308 57.40 -16.76 -58.07
N SER A 309 58.10 -17.89 -57.94
CA SER A 309 57.54 -19.15 -57.45
C SER A 309 58.05 -19.58 -56.07
N SER A 310 57.16 -20.25 -55.32
CA SER A 310 57.40 -21.40 -54.42
C SER A 310 58.28 -21.32 -53.15
N ASN A 311 57.76 -22.01 -52.13
CA ASN A 311 58.42 -22.75 -51.03
C ASN A 311 58.81 -22.01 -49.73
N ASN A 312 58.93 -22.83 -48.68
CA ASN A 312 58.67 -22.61 -47.25
C ASN A 312 59.85 -23.18 -46.41
N PRO A 313 59.79 -23.19 -45.06
CA PRO A 313 60.00 -22.15 -44.02
C PRO A 313 61.46 -22.26 -43.44
N PRO A 314 61.82 -21.98 -42.14
CA PRO A 314 61.19 -21.20 -41.04
C PRO A 314 62.14 -20.21 -40.30
N GLN A 315 61.60 -19.25 -39.50
CA GLN A 315 61.85 -19.11 -38.04
C GLN A 315 61.29 -17.79 -37.42
N ALA A 316 60.66 -17.97 -36.25
CA ALA A 316 60.55 -17.08 -35.08
C ALA A 316 60.56 -15.53 -35.20
N SER A 317 59.49 -14.88 -34.72
CA SER A 317 59.49 -14.17 -33.41
C SER A 317 58.19 -13.39 -33.16
N GLY A 318 57.69 -13.40 -31.91
CA GLY A 318 56.64 -12.50 -31.36
C GLY A 318 55.24 -12.56 -32.00
N GLY A 319 54.12 -12.68 -31.28
CA GLY A 319 53.87 -12.62 -29.84
C GLY A 319 52.74 -11.64 -29.53
N PHE A 320 51.81 -12.03 -28.64
CA PHE A 320 50.67 -11.26 -28.09
C PHE A 320 49.44 -11.02 -29.00
N PHE A 321 48.21 -11.27 -28.55
CA PHE A 321 47.75 -12.17 -27.48
C PHE A 321 46.27 -12.53 -27.72
N GLY A 322 45.85 -13.74 -27.34
CA GLY A 322 44.51 -14.27 -27.58
C GLY A 322 43.88 -14.92 -26.34
N GLN A 323 42.58 -15.17 -26.46
CA GLN A 323 41.60 -15.55 -25.43
C GLN A 323 41.83 -16.93 -24.76
N SER A 324 41.38 -17.04 -23.49
CA SER A 324 40.84 -18.25 -22.80
C SER A 324 41.72 -19.44 -22.36
N THR A 325 41.27 -20.06 -21.25
CA THR A 325 41.72 -21.33 -20.62
C THR A 325 43.08 -21.24 -19.90
N GLN A 326 43.41 -22.00 -18.83
CA GLN A 326 42.81 -23.19 -18.19
C GLN A 326 43.13 -23.22 -16.64
N PRO A 327 43.38 -24.32 -15.86
CA PRO A 327 43.06 -24.37 -14.41
C PRO A 327 44.23 -24.79 -13.46
N GLN A 328 43.90 -25.14 -12.21
CA GLN A 328 44.53 -26.15 -11.31
C GLN A 328 46.08 -26.26 -11.17
N HIS A 329 46.60 -26.11 -9.93
CA HIS A 329 47.37 -27.11 -9.14
C HIS A 329 48.50 -26.55 -8.22
N SER A 330 48.38 -26.87 -6.91
CA SER A 330 49.35 -27.49 -5.97
C SER A 330 50.82 -27.02 -5.73
N PHE A 331 51.23 -27.17 -4.44
CA PHE A 331 52.59 -27.12 -3.82
C PHE A 331 53.32 -25.75 -3.78
N GLY A 332 54.07 -25.38 -2.71
CA GLY A 332 54.26 -25.97 -1.37
C GLY A 332 55.50 -25.42 -0.60
N VAL A 333 55.63 -25.78 0.69
CA VAL A 333 56.87 -25.80 1.55
C VAL A 333 57.41 -24.50 2.18
N PHE A 334 57.33 -24.43 3.54
CA PHE A 334 58.33 -24.01 4.58
C PHE A 334 57.57 -23.84 5.92
N GLY A 335 57.96 -24.27 7.14
CA GLY A 335 59.00 -25.21 7.63
C GLY A 335 59.02 -25.24 9.20
N SER A 336 59.42 -26.37 9.83
CA SER A 336 59.67 -26.60 11.30
C SER A 336 58.49 -26.43 12.31
N SER A 337 58.35 -27.18 13.44
CA SER A 337 59.11 -28.30 14.07
C SER A 337 58.28 -29.07 15.15
N ALA A 338 58.56 -30.37 15.35
CA ALA A 338 58.53 -31.24 16.58
C ALA A 338 57.64 -30.89 17.83
N THR A 339 57.06 -31.80 18.63
CA THR A 339 57.15 -33.29 18.81
C THR A 339 55.95 -33.85 19.64
N HIS A 340 55.88 -35.19 19.78
CA HIS A 340 55.02 -36.00 20.71
C HIS A 340 53.56 -36.28 20.27
N SER A 341 52.92 -37.44 20.47
CA SER A 341 53.27 -38.88 20.54
C SER A 341 52.00 -39.62 21.01
N ALA A 342 51.53 -40.65 20.29
CA ALA A 342 50.35 -41.46 20.66
C ALA A 342 50.72 -42.63 21.62
N PRO A 343 49.73 -43.30 22.24
CA PRO A 343 49.08 -44.49 21.65
C PRO A 343 47.54 -44.38 21.66
N ALA A 344 46.77 -44.83 20.65
CA ALA A 344 46.64 -46.12 19.96
C ALA A 344 45.56 -47.04 20.56
N GLY A 345 44.56 -47.41 19.75
CA GLY A 345 43.41 -48.24 20.15
C GLY A 345 42.32 -48.32 19.07
N ASN A 346 42.53 -49.15 18.05
CA ASN A 346 41.54 -49.48 17.01
C ASN A 346 40.39 -50.35 17.64
N LEU A 347 39.26 -50.74 17.00
CA LEU A 347 39.12 -51.28 15.64
C LEU A 347 37.62 -51.58 15.29
N PHE A 348 37.18 -51.16 14.09
CA PHE A 348 36.00 -51.65 13.29
C PHE A 348 34.55 -51.40 13.82
N GLY A 349 33.55 -51.14 12.95
CA GLY A 349 33.60 -50.99 11.47
C GLY A 349 32.26 -50.53 10.83
N SER A 350 32.35 -50.11 9.56
CA SER A 350 31.30 -49.91 8.50
C SER A 350 29.80 -49.76 8.87
N ALA A 351 29.01 -48.87 8.27
CA ALA A 351 29.04 -48.48 6.85
C ALA A 351 28.51 -47.05 6.55
N THR A 352 28.64 -46.65 5.28
CA THR A 352 28.36 -45.33 4.70
C THR A 352 26.88 -45.00 4.51
N ALA A 353 26.51 -43.72 4.66
CA ALA A 353 25.31 -43.14 4.06
C ALA A 353 25.59 -41.71 3.53
N GLN A 354 25.54 -41.53 2.21
CA GLN A 354 25.36 -40.23 1.57
C GLN A 354 23.86 -39.94 1.46
N SER A 355 23.45 -38.68 1.64
CA SER A 355 22.12 -38.20 1.26
C SER A 355 22.19 -37.37 -0.02
N THR A 356 21.49 -37.84 -1.05
CA THR A 356 21.18 -37.07 -2.27
C THR A 356 19.68 -37.10 -2.51
N SER A 357 19.17 -36.00 -3.07
CA SER A 357 17.79 -35.77 -3.49
C SER A 357 17.15 -36.87 -4.34
N SER A 358 15.84 -37.07 -4.20
CA SER A 358 14.96 -37.50 -5.29
C SER A 358 13.50 -37.08 -5.06
N SER A 359 12.68 -37.21 -6.10
CA SER A 359 11.34 -36.60 -6.27
C SER A 359 10.32 -37.58 -6.86
N ALA A 360 9.03 -37.22 -6.80
CA ALA A 360 7.90 -37.81 -7.56
C ALA A 360 7.39 -39.20 -7.09
N PRO A 361 6.25 -39.74 -7.58
CA PRO A 361 5.28 -39.20 -8.55
C PRO A 361 3.78 -39.31 -8.12
N GLU A 362 2.87 -39.08 -9.08
CA GLU A 362 1.39 -39.04 -8.96
C GLU A 362 0.67 -40.42 -9.06
N SER A 363 -0.68 -40.34 -9.07
CA SER A 363 -1.74 -41.32 -9.42
C SER A 363 -2.29 -42.18 -8.28
N GLY A 364 -3.62 -42.33 -8.07
CA GLY A 364 -4.81 -41.71 -8.68
C GLY A 364 -6.01 -42.68 -8.63
N LEU A 365 -7.27 -42.19 -8.53
CA LEU A 365 -8.52 -42.74 -9.14
C LEU A 365 -9.81 -42.11 -8.51
N PHE A 366 -10.74 -41.69 -9.39
CA PHE A 366 -12.22 -41.47 -9.28
C PHE A 366 -12.86 -40.85 -8.01
N GLN A 367 -13.81 -39.89 -8.01
CA GLN A 367 -14.64 -39.10 -8.95
C GLN A 367 -16.13 -39.12 -8.50
N SER A 368 -16.57 -38.00 -7.93
CA SER A 368 -17.83 -37.27 -8.19
C SER A 368 -19.02 -37.96 -8.89
N ARG A 369 -20.24 -37.74 -8.35
CA ARG A 369 -21.33 -37.10 -9.13
C ARG A 369 -22.47 -36.47 -8.31
N GLN A 370 -23.34 -35.77 -9.02
CA GLN A 370 -24.33 -34.76 -8.59
C GLN A 370 -25.78 -35.26 -8.47
N ASP A 371 -26.59 -34.43 -7.81
CA ASP A 371 -28.04 -34.15 -7.97
C ASP A 371 -29.09 -35.26 -7.82
N SER A 372 -30.04 -35.08 -6.89
CA SER A 372 -31.47 -34.78 -7.17
C SER A 372 -32.35 -34.86 -5.92
N ALA A 373 -33.35 -33.96 -5.79
CA ALA A 373 -34.49 -34.11 -4.85
C ALA A 373 -35.68 -34.82 -5.55
N PRO A 374 -36.67 -35.37 -4.82
CA PRO A 374 -37.86 -34.57 -4.47
C PRO A 374 -38.56 -34.92 -3.12
N ASP A 375 -39.69 -34.25 -2.90
CA ASP A 375 -40.62 -34.18 -1.74
C ASP A 375 -41.03 -35.48 -0.99
N GLY A 376 -41.47 -35.34 0.28
CA GLY A 376 -42.52 -36.20 0.84
C GLY A 376 -42.55 -36.51 2.36
N GLN A 377 -43.30 -35.71 3.14
CA GLN A 377 -44.07 -36.05 4.38
C GLN A 377 -43.40 -36.52 5.71
N LEU A 378 -44.01 -36.03 6.81
CA LEU A 378 -43.80 -36.33 8.23
C LEU A 378 -44.39 -37.70 8.65
N PRO A 379 -43.90 -38.35 9.74
CA PRO A 379 -44.43 -38.15 11.12
C PRO A 379 -43.31 -37.99 12.19
N THR A 380 -43.41 -37.15 13.22
CA THR A 380 -43.98 -37.41 14.59
C THR A 380 -43.62 -38.81 15.15
N THR A 381 -43.05 -39.03 16.35
CA THR A 381 -43.34 -38.42 17.68
C THR A 381 -42.23 -38.67 18.72
N GLY A 382 -42.03 -37.72 19.65
CA GLY A 382 -41.63 -37.96 21.06
C GLY A 382 -40.16 -38.32 21.37
N GLY A 383 -39.48 -37.77 22.39
CA GLY A 383 -39.83 -36.70 23.35
C GLY A 383 -39.57 -37.13 24.81
N LEU A 384 -38.72 -36.41 25.55
CA LEU A 384 -38.62 -36.55 27.01
C LEU A 384 -37.85 -35.38 27.68
N PHE A 385 -38.58 -34.43 28.28
CA PHE A 385 -38.18 -33.73 29.51
C PHE A 385 -39.45 -33.16 30.18
N GLY A 386 -39.74 -33.60 31.40
CA GLY A 386 -40.73 -33.00 32.29
C GLY A 386 -40.08 -31.98 33.25
N SER A 387 -40.76 -31.38 34.22
CA SER A 387 -42.17 -31.49 34.63
C SER A 387 -42.59 -30.18 35.35
N ALA A 388 -43.86 -29.81 35.20
CA ALA A 388 -44.87 -29.42 36.22
C ALA A 388 -44.43 -28.70 37.54
N ILE A 389 -45.23 -27.82 38.17
CA ILE A 389 -46.66 -27.94 38.52
C ILE A 389 -47.34 -26.55 38.64
N THR A 390 -48.63 -26.47 38.25
CA THR A 390 -49.55 -25.32 38.38
C THR A 390 -50.33 -25.32 39.72
N PRO A 391 -50.83 -24.17 40.20
CA PRO A 391 -52.29 -23.86 40.11
C PRO A 391 -52.56 -22.33 39.96
N GLN A 392 -53.76 -21.77 39.72
CA GLN A 392 -55.07 -22.15 39.17
C GLN A 392 -55.93 -20.87 39.23
N GLU A 393 -56.39 -20.39 38.08
CA GLU A 393 -57.66 -19.67 37.79
C GLU A 393 -58.47 -18.93 38.90
N SER A 394 -58.67 -17.60 38.77
CA SER A 394 -59.99 -16.97 38.45
C SER A 394 -60.02 -15.41 38.55
N GLN A 395 -60.87 -14.81 37.71
CA GLN A 395 -61.23 -13.39 37.40
C GLN A 395 -61.28 -12.31 38.54
N PRO A 396 -61.33 -10.96 38.26
CA PRO A 396 -61.87 -10.28 37.05
C PRO A 396 -61.12 -9.03 36.51
N GLN A 397 -61.67 -8.40 35.46
CA GLN A 397 -61.42 -6.99 35.06
C GLN A 397 -62.36 -6.02 35.82
N PRO A 398 -62.22 -4.67 35.72
CA PRO A 398 -61.08 -3.83 35.31
C PRO A 398 -60.57 -3.03 36.56
N VAL A 399 -59.94 -1.84 36.57
CA VAL A 399 -59.68 -0.73 35.61
C VAL A 399 -58.41 0.04 36.03
N ALA A 400 -57.83 0.82 35.11
CA ALA A 400 -56.94 1.98 35.34
C ALA A 400 -55.76 1.79 36.31
N ASP A 401 -54.58 1.43 35.77
CA ASP A 401 -53.31 1.56 36.48
C ASP A 401 -52.60 2.86 36.13
N SER A 402 -52.42 3.71 37.13
CA SER A 402 -51.49 4.83 37.13
C SER A 402 -50.11 4.35 37.58
N GLY A 403 -49.44 3.57 36.73
CA GLY A 403 -48.11 3.02 36.96
C GLY A 403 -47.02 3.95 36.44
N SER A 404 -46.33 4.66 37.34
CA SER A 404 -45.09 5.35 37.02
C SER A 404 -43.93 4.34 36.94
N ASP A 405 -43.82 3.63 35.82
CA ASP A 405 -42.67 2.77 35.57
C ASP A 405 -41.43 3.64 35.39
N ASN A 406 -40.64 3.69 36.46
CA ASN A 406 -39.34 4.33 36.51
C ASN A 406 -38.34 3.47 35.72
N PHE A 407 -38.44 3.51 34.39
CA PHE A 407 -37.44 2.92 33.51
C PHE A 407 -36.13 3.66 33.74
N GLU A 408 -35.19 3.00 34.42
CA GLU A 408 -33.86 3.54 34.63
C GLU A 408 -33.16 3.61 33.27
N VAL A 409 -33.31 4.77 32.61
CA VAL A 409 -32.64 5.07 31.35
C VAL A 409 -31.15 5.08 31.64
N ILE A 410 -30.51 3.94 31.41
CA ILE A 410 -29.06 3.85 31.30
C ILE A 410 -28.68 4.89 30.24
N PRO A 411 -27.98 5.98 30.60
CA PRO A 411 -27.52 6.89 29.59
C PRO A 411 -26.58 6.09 28.69
N SER A 412 -26.95 5.97 27.42
CA SER A 412 -25.98 5.56 26.40
C SER A 412 -24.77 6.49 26.58
N PRO A 413 -23.52 5.99 26.56
CA PRO A 413 -22.36 6.86 26.70
C PRO A 413 -22.28 7.75 25.47
N GLY A 414 -22.99 8.88 25.53
CA GLY A 414 -22.73 10.07 24.77
C GLY A 414 -21.40 10.61 25.26
N ALA A 415 -20.32 9.93 24.88
CA ALA A 415 -19.09 10.63 24.65
C ALA A 415 -19.42 11.67 23.57
N ASP A 416 -19.45 12.94 23.96
CA ASP A 416 -19.41 14.05 23.03
C ASP A 416 -18.09 13.92 22.26
N PHE A 417 -18.11 13.14 21.18
CA PHE A 417 -17.03 13.03 20.22
C PHE A 417 -16.95 14.36 19.48
N SER A 418 -16.30 15.34 20.12
CA SER A 418 -15.96 16.61 19.50
C SER A 418 -15.26 16.32 18.18
N GLU A 419 -15.82 16.80 17.07
CA GLU A 419 -15.17 16.69 15.77
C GLU A 419 -13.74 17.27 15.86
N PRO A 420 -12.75 16.70 15.15
CA PRO A 420 -11.36 17.10 15.31
C PRO A 420 -11.17 18.57 14.89
N THR A 421 -11.04 19.45 15.88
CA THR A 421 -10.67 20.85 15.68
C THR A 421 -9.24 20.91 15.16
N THR A 422 -9.10 21.13 13.86
CA THR A 422 -7.80 21.20 13.17
C THR A 422 -7.58 22.59 12.63
N THR A 423 -6.48 23.22 13.02
CA THR A 423 -6.06 24.49 12.42
C THR A 423 -5.29 24.22 11.13
N VAL A 424 -5.68 24.89 10.06
CA VAL A 424 -5.07 24.76 8.74
C VAL A 424 -4.27 26.03 8.45
N THR A 425 -3.04 25.88 8.00
CA THR A 425 -2.19 26.98 7.53
C THR A 425 -1.72 26.67 6.12
N GLU A 426 -2.08 27.54 5.17
CA GLU A 426 -1.63 27.44 3.78
C GLU A 426 -0.53 28.46 3.48
N SER A 427 0.59 27.95 2.97
CA SER A 427 1.74 28.70 2.48
C SER A 427 1.94 28.35 0.99
N PRO A 428 2.51 29.26 0.17
CA PRO A 428 2.83 28.95 -1.23
C PRO A 428 3.64 27.67 -1.45
N LEU A 429 4.39 27.23 -0.43
CA LEU A 429 5.22 26.02 -0.48
C LEU A 429 4.55 24.77 0.12
N ALA A 430 3.62 24.93 1.07
CA ALA A 430 3.08 23.82 1.87
C ALA A 430 1.72 24.14 2.50
N LEU A 431 0.89 23.11 2.61
CA LEU A 431 -0.21 23.08 3.58
C LEU A 431 0.30 22.46 4.88
N SER A 432 -0.16 22.96 6.02
CA SER A 432 0.05 22.35 7.33
C SER A 432 -1.28 22.24 8.08
N TYR A 433 -1.52 21.08 8.69
CA TYR A 433 -2.72 20.76 9.47
C TYR A 433 -2.28 20.39 10.89
N THR A 434 -2.55 21.23 11.88
CA THR A 434 -2.33 20.88 13.29
C THR A 434 -3.57 20.20 13.81
N VAL A 435 -3.49 18.89 13.98
CA VAL A 435 -4.64 18.03 14.28
C VAL A 435 -5.01 18.11 15.76
N ALA A 436 -6.31 18.27 16.01
CA ALA A 436 -6.93 18.20 17.33
C ALA A 436 -6.25 19.13 18.36
N GLU A 437 -6.38 20.44 18.12
CA GLU A 437 -5.81 21.48 18.98
C GLU A 437 -6.30 21.33 20.44
N GLY A 438 -5.38 20.91 21.32
CA GLY A 438 -5.66 20.64 22.73
C GLY A 438 -5.88 19.16 23.11
N ALA A 439 -6.05 18.25 22.14
CA ALA A 439 -6.19 16.81 22.39
C ALA A 439 -4.93 16.02 21.96
N PRO A 440 -4.18 15.45 22.91
CA PRO A 440 -2.90 14.77 22.62
C PRO A 440 -3.11 13.48 21.78
N THR A 441 -2.40 13.36 20.66
CA THR A 441 -2.50 12.20 19.74
C THR A 441 -1.37 11.20 19.96
N SER A 442 -1.65 9.89 19.89
CA SER A 442 -0.65 8.82 20.10
C SER A 442 -0.40 7.99 18.83
N ILE A 443 0.85 7.89 18.39
CA ILE A 443 1.27 7.08 17.21
C ILE A 443 2.50 6.22 17.55
N PRO A 444 2.38 4.88 17.66
CA PRO A 444 3.50 3.99 17.98
C PRO A 444 4.49 3.80 16.82
N SER A 445 5.72 3.36 17.12
CA SER A 445 6.76 3.04 16.14
C SER A 445 6.70 1.58 15.66
N ASP A 446 5.53 1.15 15.19
CA ASP A 446 5.24 -0.24 14.78
C ASP A 446 5.36 -0.49 13.25
N ASN A 447 5.60 0.55 12.45
CA ASN A 447 5.56 0.51 10.98
C ASN A 447 4.18 0.17 10.39
N LEU A 448 3.09 0.32 11.16
CA LEU A 448 1.72 0.15 10.68
C LEU A 448 1.10 1.51 10.28
N PRO A 449 0.12 1.52 9.36
CA PRO A 449 -0.57 2.74 8.96
C PRO A 449 -1.69 3.09 9.94
N HIS A 450 -1.46 4.09 10.79
CA HIS A 450 -2.44 4.62 11.74
C HIS A 450 -3.31 5.70 11.07
N GLN A 451 -4.63 5.65 11.26
CA GLN A 451 -5.56 6.59 10.63
C GLN A 451 -6.04 7.65 11.63
N VAL A 452 -5.77 8.92 11.33
CA VAL A 452 -6.12 10.09 12.14
C VAL A 452 -7.17 10.94 11.42
N GLY A 453 -8.15 11.48 12.15
CA GLY A 453 -9.12 12.44 11.61
C GLY A 453 -8.50 13.82 11.45
N VAL A 454 -8.60 14.42 10.26
CA VAL A 454 -8.14 15.78 9.98
C VAL A 454 -9.30 16.75 10.05
N MET A 455 -10.39 16.50 9.31
CA MET A 455 -11.59 17.35 9.30
C MET A 455 -12.79 16.60 8.72
N VAL A 456 -14.00 17.05 9.07
CA VAL A 456 -15.25 16.64 8.43
C VAL A 456 -15.74 17.83 7.59
N LEU A 457 -15.91 17.63 6.29
CA LEU A 457 -16.35 18.66 5.36
C LEU A 457 -17.74 18.33 4.82
N GLN A 458 -18.67 19.27 4.94
CA GLN A 458 -20.01 19.13 4.36
C GLN A 458 -20.08 19.90 3.04
N PHE A 459 -20.53 19.23 1.97
CA PHE A 459 -20.68 19.83 0.65
C PHE A 459 -22.08 19.61 0.08
N GLU A 460 -22.59 20.63 -0.61
CA GLU A 460 -23.67 20.46 -1.59
C GLU A 460 -23.06 19.92 -2.90
N THR A 461 -23.72 18.93 -3.50
CA THR A 461 -23.34 18.26 -4.73
C THR A 461 -24.53 18.14 -5.67
N ASN A 462 -24.26 18.17 -6.97
CA ASN A 462 -25.24 17.76 -7.97
C ASN A 462 -24.95 16.29 -8.34
N VAL A 463 -25.90 15.38 -8.08
CA VAL A 463 -25.78 13.97 -8.47
C VAL A 463 -26.34 13.80 -9.88
N THR A 464 -25.56 13.13 -10.73
CA THR A 464 -25.85 12.92 -12.15
C THR A 464 -25.80 11.43 -12.48
N TYR A 465 -26.72 10.95 -13.32
CA TYR A 465 -26.74 9.57 -13.77
C TYR A 465 -25.90 9.45 -15.05
N VAL A 466 -24.78 8.72 -15.00
CA VAL A 466 -23.79 8.66 -16.08
C VAL A 466 -23.59 7.24 -16.58
N ALA A 467 -23.64 7.02 -17.89
CA ALA A 467 -23.30 5.73 -18.52
C ALA A 467 -22.26 5.89 -19.63
N THR A 468 -21.45 4.86 -19.88
CA THR A 468 -20.54 4.78 -21.04
C THR A 468 -20.69 3.39 -21.70
N PRO A 469 -21.78 3.15 -22.45
CA PRO A 469 -22.27 1.80 -22.73
C PRO A 469 -21.32 0.94 -23.57
N ARG A 470 -20.52 1.58 -24.43
CA ARG A 470 -19.48 0.94 -25.26
C ARG A 470 -18.32 0.37 -24.43
N ALA A 471 -18.06 0.94 -23.25
CA ALA A 471 -17.06 0.44 -22.29
C ALA A 471 -17.68 -0.54 -21.29
N ARG A 472 -18.77 -0.13 -20.62
CA ARG A 472 -19.62 -0.99 -19.78
C ARG A 472 -21.08 -0.55 -19.88
N PRO A 473 -22.04 -1.44 -20.19
CA PRO A 473 -23.46 -1.13 -20.25
C PRO A 473 -24.09 -1.10 -18.84
N GLN A 474 -23.60 -0.21 -17.99
CA GLN A 474 -24.11 0.05 -16.64
C GLN A 474 -24.36 1.55 -16.48
N LEU A 475 -25.34 1.91 -15.65
CA LEU A 475 -25.58 3.27 -15.22
C LEU A 475 -24.87 3.49 -13.88
N TYR A 476 -24.18 4.61 -13.73
CA TYR A 476 -23.47 4.99 -12.52
C TYR A 476 -24.04 6.28 -11.95
N LEU A 477 -24.08 6.40 -10.62
CA LEU A 477 -24.32 7.68 -9.96
C LEU A 477 -22.99 8.42 -9.85
N GLN A 478 -22.94 9.68 -10.28
CA GLN A 478 -21.76 10.55 -10.21
C GLN A 478 -22.11 11.87 -9.53
N ALA A 479 -21.59 12.07 -8.33
CA ALA A 479 -21.62 13.35 -7.61
C ALA A 479 -20.60 14.32 -8.22
N LYS A 480 -21.03 15.52 -8.57
CA LYS A 480 -20.15 16.64 -8.94
C LYS A 480 -20.14 17.66 -7.82
N VAL A 481 -18.99 17.77 -7.16
CA VAL A 481 -18.77 18.51 -5.93
C VAL A 481 -17.91 19.73 -6.22
N LYS A 482 -18.21 20.87 -5.59
CA LYS A 482 -17.33 22.05 -5.61
C LYS A 482 -16.60 22.15 -4.27
N ASN A 483 -15.29 22.35 -4.28
CA ASN A 483 -14.55 22.67 -3.07
C ASN A 483 -14.91 24.09 -2.61
N THR A 484 -15.77 24.18 -1.59
CA THR A 484 -16.17 25.44 -0.95
C THR A 484 -15.27 25.85 0.21
N THR A 485 -14.26 25.05 0.56
CA THR A 485 -13.31 25.40 1.63
C THR A 485 -12.30 26.45 1.17
N GLU A 486 -11.69 27.15 2.12
CA GLU A 486 -10.65 28.16 1.85
C GLU A 486 -9.32 27.55 1.39
N HIS A 487 -9.18 26.22 1.48
CA HIS A 487 -7.92 25.50 1.25
C HIS A 487 -8.04 24.49 0.10
N ARG A 488 -6.91 24.16 -0.52
CA ARG A 488 -6.87 23.07 -1.50
C ARG A 488 -6.99 21.68 -0.84
N LEU A 489 -7.77 20.78 -1.43
CA LEU A 489 -7.82 19.37 -1.04
C LEU A 489 -6.68 18.62 -1.74
N LEU A 490 -5.85 17.91 -0.97
CA LEU A 490 -4.72 17.16 -1.51
C LEU A 490 -5.17 15.93 -2.31
N ALA A 491 -4.38 15.58 -3.34
CA ALA A 491 -4.63 14.37 -4.12
C ALA A 491 -4.54 13.12 -3.24
N GLY A 492 -5.55 12.25 -3.29
CA GLY A 492 -5.58 11.03 -2.47
C GLY A 492 -6.77 10.11 -2.73
N PRO A 493 -6.69 8.85 -2.25
CA PRO A 493 -7.74 7.86 -2.40
C PRO A 493 -8.99 8.23 -1.60
N VAL A 494 -10.16 8.02 -2.20
CA VAL A 494 -11.48 8.20 -1.58
C VAL A 494 -12.18 6.84 -1.50
N ARG A 495 -12.62 6.46 -0.29
CA ARG A 495 -13.61 5.39 -0.10
C ARG A 495 -15.00 6.01 -0.12
N VAL A 496 -15.93 5.44 -0.88
CA VAL A 496 -17.26 5.99 -1.06
C VAL A 496 -18.29 5.06 -0.41
N PHE A 497 -19.10 5.66 0.46
CA PHE A 497 -20.17 5.03 1.21
C PHE A 497 -21.51 5.66 0.79
N LEU A 498 -22.53 4.82 0.64
CA LEU A 498 -23.92 5.22 0.43
C LEU A 498 -24.77 4.49 1.47
N ASP A 499 -25.56 5.23 2.24
CA ASP A 499 -26.43 4.69 3.30
C ASP A 499 -25.68 3.78 4.31
N GLY A 500 -24.44 4.15 4.61
CA GLY A 500 -23.51 3.40 5.48
C GLY A 500 -22.81 2.22 4.80
N GLY A 501 -23.29 1.73 3.67
CA GLY A 501 -22.66 0.66 2.90
C GLY A 501 -21.47 1.14 2.07
N PHE A 502 -20.36 0.40 2.08
CA PHE A 502 -19.23 0.67 1.17
C PHE A 502 -19.58 0.27 -0.26
N ILE A 503 -19.52 1.21 -1.21
CA ILE A 503 -19.89 0.98 -2.60
C ILE A 503 -18.69 0.99 -3.55
N SER A 504 -17.75 1.93 -3.39
CA SER A 504 -16.63 2.05 -4.32
C SER A 504 -15.38 2.70 -3.72
N ALA A 505 -14.26 2.56 -4.41
CA ALA A 505 -13.05 3.33 -4.17
C ALA A 505 -12.65 4.09 -5.44
N THR A 506 -12.24 5.35 -5.26
CA THR A 506 -11.78 6.24 -6.32
C THR A 506 -10.58 7.07 -5.82
N ASN A 507 -10.12 8.04 -6.59
CA ASN A 507 -9.03 8.94 -6.19
C ASN A 507 -9.36 10.37 -6.66
N ILE A 508 -9.17 11.36 -5.78
CA ILE A 508 -9.27 12.77 -6.17
C ILE A 508 -7.89 13.34 -6.54
N PRO A 509 -7.82 14.26 -7.53
CA PRO A 509 -6.62 15.04 -7.79
C PRO A 509 -6.41 16.10 -6.70
N ASN A 510 -5.38 16.95 -6.84
CA ASN A 510 -5.27 18.16 -6.04
C ASN A 510 -6.33 19.16 -6.54
N ILE A 511 -7.18 19.67 -5.65
CA ILE A 511 -8.36 20.48 -5.97
C ILE A 511 -8.24 21.80 -5.23
N SER A 512 -8.07 22.91 -5.94
CA SER A 512 -7.94 24.23 -5.32
C SER A 512 -9.24 24.68 -4.65
N ALA A 513 -9.17 25.71 -3.81
CA ALA A 513 -10.38 26.39 -3.33
C ALA A 513 -11.20 26.89 -4.55
N GLY A 514 -12.49 26.57 -4.59
CA GLY A 514 -13.40 26.91 -5.69
C GLY A 514 -13.44 25.92 -6.88
N ASP A 515 -12.47 25.01 -7.02
CA ASP A 515 -12.46 24.01 -8.10
C ASP A 515 -13.54 22.92 -7.91
N THR A 516 -13.89 22.21 -8.99
CA THR A 516 -14.85 21.10 -8.94
C THR A 516 -14.23 19.75 -9.21
N PHE A 517 -14.65 18.73 -8.46
CA PHE A 517 -14.27 17.33 -8.66
C PHE A 517 -15.50 16.43 -8.81
N SER A 518 -15.29 15.19 -9.26
CA SER A 518 -16.36 14.22 -9.46
C SER A 518 -16.06 12.89 -8.75
N CYS A 519 -17.01 12.39 -7.98
CA CYS A 519 -16.94 11.10 -7.30
C CYS A 519 -18.05 10.18 -7.81
N THR A 520 -17.70 8.95 -8.14
CA THR A 520 -18.69 7.91 -8.50
C THR A 520 -19.27 7.32 -7.22
N LEU A 521 -20.58 7.47 -7.02
CA LEU A 521 -21.29 6.94 -5.84
C LEU A 521 -21.59 5.45 -5.95
N GLY A 522 -21.72 4.91 -7.16
CA GLY A 522 -21.96 3.48 -7.38
C GLY A 522 -22.49 3.15 -8.77
N VAL A 523 -22.81 1.87 -8.97
CA VAL A 523 -23.67 1.40 -10.07
C VAL A 523 -25.12 1.45 -9.57
N ASP A 524 -26.03 1.95 -10.41
CA ASP A 524 -27.46 1.88 -10.16
C ASP A 524 -28.00 0.47 -10.45
N SER A 525 -28.60 -0.18 -9.47
CA SER A 525 -29.23 -1.50 -9.61
C SER A 525 -30.64 -1.43 -10.22
N GLY A 526 -31.34 -0.30 -10.11
CA GLY A 526 -32.69 -0.08 -10.67
C GLY A 526 -32.70 0.40 -12.12
N ALA A 527 -31.53 0.56 -12.74
CA ALA A 527 -31.40 1.01 -14.13
C ALA A 527 -30.74 -0.04 -15.03
N ILE A 528 -31.57 -0.79 -15.76
CA ILE A 528 -31.09 -1.81 -16.69
C ILE A 528 -30.77 -1.17 -18.04
N LEU A 529 -29.48 -1.08 -18.36
CA LEU A 529 -28.96 -0.57 -19.62
C LEU A 529 -28.53 -1.72 -20.55
N THR A 530 -29.06 -1.74 -21.78
CA THR A 530 -28.69 -2.71 -22.82
C THR A 530 -28.02 -2.00 -23.99
N TYR A 531 -26.79 -2.40 -24.32
CA TYR A 531 -26.06 -1.98 -25.52
C TYR A 531 -26.07 -3.09 -26.58
N SER A 532 -26.28 -2.73 -27.83
CA SER A 532 -26.15 -3.64 -28.98
C SER A 532 -25.63 -2.87 -30.20
N ARG A 533 -24.67 -3.44 -30.94
CA ARG A 533 -24.13 -2.89 -32.21
C ARG A 533 -24.35 -3.93 -33.30
N THR A 534 -24.98 -3.55 -34.39
CA THR A 534 -25.11 -4.41 -35.58
C THR A 534 -24.44 -3.74 -36.77
N ALA A 535 -23.65 -4.50 -37.54
CA ALA A 535 -23.01 -4.05 -38.76
C ALA A 535 -23.77 -4.60 -39.97
N HIS A 536 -23.87 -3.80 -41.03
CA HIS A 536 -24.30 -4.26 -42.35
C HIS A 536 -23.42 -3.62 -43.41
N THR A 537 -22.78 -4.42 -44.26
CA THR A 537 -21.92 -3.95 -45.33
C THR A 537 -22.62 -4.09 -46.66
N THR A 538 -22.76 -2.97 -47.35
CA THR A 538 -23.30 -2.91 -48.71
C THR A 538 -22.13 -2.69 -49.67
N PRO A 539 -21.79 -3.66 -50.54
CA PRO A 539 -20.78 -3.45 -51.58
C PRO A 539 -21.30 -2.45 -52.60
N ASP A 540 -20.48 -1.49 -53.00
CA ASP A 540 -20.81 -0.61 -54.12
C ASP A 540 -20.80 -1.43 -55.43
N THR A 541 -21.84 -1.23 -56.24
CA THR A 541 -22.09 -1.97 -57.49
C THR A 541 -22.13 -1.01 -58.69
N THR A 542 -21.36 0.08 -58.64
CA THR A 542 -21.19 1.00 -59.77
C THR A 542 -19.91 0.74 -60.57
N ARG A 543 -20.14 0.29 -61.83
CA ARG A 543 -19.25 0.26 -63.01
C ARG A 543 -17.84 -0.36 -62.85
N ALA A 544 -17.51 -1.27 -63.78
CA ALA A 544 -16.25 -2.04 -63.84
C ALA A 544 -14.94 -1.24 -64.05
N PHE A 545 -14.97 0.09 -63.92
CA PHE A 545 -13.82 1.00 -64.10
C PHE A 545 -13.73 2.09 -63.02
N SER A 546 -14.54 2.02 -61.96
CA SER A 546 -14.44 2.89 -60.77
C SER A 546 -13.80 2.14 -59.60
N GLU A 547 -13.19 2.86 -58.67
CA GLU A 547 -12.74 2.30 -57.39
C GLU A 547 -13.95 1.77 -56.60
N THR A 548 -13.90 0.50 -56.20
CA THR A 548 -14.98 -0.15 -55.43
C THR A 548 -14.87 0.20 -53.95
N TYR A 549 -15.85 0.93 -53.41
CA TYR A 549 -15.90 1.26 -51.98
C TYR A 549 -16.90 0.38 -51.22
N ASN A 550 -16.46 -0.34 -50.20
CA ASN A 550 -17.36 -1.12 -49.34
C ASN A 550 -17.96 -0.22 -48.26
N THR A 551 -19.28 0.05 -48.33
CA THR A 551 -19.95 0.87 -47.31
C THR A 551 -20.51 -0.01 -46.20
N THR A 552 -19.74 -0.17 -45.12
CA THR A 552 -20.28 -0.67 -43.85
C THR A 552 -21.22 0.36 -43.22
N THR A 553 -22.11 -0.11 -42.34
CA THR A 553 -23.06 0.71 -41.58
C THR A 553 -23.30 0.05 -40.22
N TYR A 554 -22.68 0.60 -39.19
CA TYR A 554 -22.84 0.17 -37.79
C TYR A 554 -23.99 0.88 -37.09
N LYS A 555 -25.09 0.18 -36.83
CA LYS A 555 -26.22 0.65 -36.04
C LYS A 555 -26.03 0.27 -34.57
N VAL A 556 -25.65 1.23 -33.74
CA VAL A 556 -25.74 1.11 -32.28
C VAL A 556 -27.21 1.26 -31.86
N ARG A 557 -27.65 0.50 -30.86
CA ARG A 557 -28.95 0.61 -30.20
C ARG A 557 -28.76 0.47 -28.69
N LEU A 558 -29.10 1.55 -27.98
CA LEU A 558 -29.18 1.63 -26.52
C LEU A 558 -30.62 1.48 -26.07
N ARG A 559 -30.87 0.69 -25.01
CA ARG A 559 -32.16 0.68 -24.30
C ARG A 559 -31.88 0.87 -22.82
N LEU A 560 -32.50 1.88 -22.22
CA LEU A 560 -32.49 2.10 -20.77
C LEU A 560 -33.88 1.76 -20.23
N ARG A 561 -33.96 0.85 -19.25
CA ARG A 561 -35.17 0.56 -18.47
C ARG A 561 -34.92 1.03 -17.05
N ASN A 562 -35.64 2.08 -16.65
CA ASN A 562 -35.77 2.51 -15.26
C ASN A 562 -36.78 1.59 -14.54
N THR A 563 -36.48 1.14 -13.33
CA THR A 563 -37.39 0.43 -12.43
C THR A 563 -37.64 1.14 -11.11
N HIS A 564 -37.08 2.35 -10.92
CA HIS A 564 -37.35 3.21 -9.77
C HIS A 564 -38.75 3.83 -9.83
N SER A 565 -39.22 4.32 -8.69
CA SER A 565 -40.43 5.15 -8.53
C SER A 565 -40.30 6.54 -9.17
N PHE A 566 -39.07 7.08 -9.20
CA PHE A 566 -38.74 8.42 -9.68
C PHE A 566 -38.12 8.44 -11.09
N ALA A 567 -38.03 9.63 -11.69
CA ALA A 567 -37.41 9.85 -13.00
C ALA A 567 -35.89 10.01 -12.89
N LEU A 568 -35.12 9.36 -13.77
CA LEU A 568 -33.67 9.53 -13.82
C LEU A 568 -33.33 10.90 -14.42
N SER A 569 -32.99 11.88 -13.58
CA SER A 569 -32.58 13.22 -14.00
C SER A 569 -31.52 13.81 -13.06
N PRO A 570 -30.48 14.50 -13.58
CA PRO A 570 -30.10 14.58 -15.00
C PRO A 570 -29.43 13.28 -15.47
N LEU A 571 -29.76 12.83 -16.69
CA LEU A 571 -29.19 11.63 -17.31
C LEU A 571 -28.20 11.99 -18.41
N VAL A 572 -26.98 11.44 -18.35
CA VAL A 572 -25.90 11.63 -19.33
C VAL A 572 -25.39 10.28 -19.84
N ILE A 573 -25.49 10.03 -21.15
CA ILE A 573 -24.93 8.82 -21.78
C ILE A 573 -23.82 9.21 -22.73
N ARG A 574 -22.59 8.77 -22.43
CA ARG A 574 -21.39 9.02 -23.24
C ARG A 574 -21.16 7.91 -24.26
N ASP A 575 -20.84 8.28 -25.48
CA ASP A 575 -20.41 7.36 -26.53
C ASP A 575 -19.36 8.03 -27.44
N ALA A 576 -18.70 7.23 -28.28
CA ALA A 576 -17.62 7.68 -29.14
C ALA A 576 -17.78 7.13 -30.56
N LEU A 577 -17.71 8.01 -31.54
CA LEU A 577 -17.47 7.63 -32.94
C LEU A 577 -16.01 7.20 -33.11
N PRO A 578 -15.71 6.29 -34.05
CA PRO A 578 -14.33 6.04 -34.42
C PRO A 578 -13.79 7.22 -35.24
N THR A 579 -12.56 7.60 -34.95
CA THR A 579 -11.77 8.55 -35.72
C THR A 579 -10.83 7.81 -36.67
N VAL A 580 -10.34 8.50 -37.70
CA VAL A 580 -9.34 7.98 -38.66
C VAL A 580 -8.09 8.84 -38.50
N ASP A 581 -6.90 8.24 -38.55
CA ASP A 581 -5.66 9.01 -38.56
C ASP A 581 -5.61 9.93 -39.78
N ASN A 582 -5.29 11.21 -39.57
CA ASN A 582 -5.36 12.27 -40.60
C ASN A 582 -4.48 12.02 -41.85
N GLU A 583 -3.59 11.03 -41.82
CA GLU A 583 -2.75 10.65 -42.95
C GLU A 583 -3.42 9.62 -43.89
N ASP A 584 -4.39 8.84 -43.41
CA ASP A 584 -5.00 7.76 -44.20
C ASP A 584 -6.31 8.18 -44.89
N LYS A 585 -6.18 8.64 -46.14
CA LYS A 585 -7.31 9.06 -46.98
C LYS A 585 -8.20 7.91 -47.48
N ARG A 586 -7.89 6.65 -47.16
CA ARG A 586 -8.63 5.47 -47.67
C ARG A 586 -9.94 5.21 -46.93
N VAL A 587 -10.11 5.75 -45.73
CA VAL A 587 -11.27 5.48 -44.85
C VAL A 587 -12.00 6.78 -44.52
N LYS A 588 -13.33 6.82 -44.71
CA LYS A 588 -14.14 7.99 -44.32
C LYS A 588 -15.30 7.63 -43.41
N VAL A 589 -15.14 7.90 -42.11
CA VAL A 589 -16.24 7.85 -41.14
C VAL A 589 -17.21 9.02 -41.38
N VAL A 590 -18.52 8.72 -41.42
CA VAL A 590 -19.60 9.70 -41.58
C VAL A 590 -20.76 9.34 -40.66
N LEU A 591 -21.05 10.20 -39.69
CA LEU A 591 -22.26 10.12 -38.86
C LEU A 591 -23.51 10.36 -39.73
N ARG A 592 -24.56 9.55 -39.58
CA ARG A 592 -25.86 9.78 -40.26
C ARG A 592 -27.01 10.14 -39.32
N GLN A 593 -27.04 9.61 -38.10
CA GLN A 593 -27.99 10.01 -37.06
C GLN A 593 -27.29 9.97 -35.69
N PRO A 594 -27.64 10.89 -34.76
CA PRO A 594 -28.68 11.92 -34.87
C PRO A 594 -28.27 13.05 -35.82
N SER A 595 -29.22 13.52 -36.62
CA SER A 595 -29.05 14.55 -37.66
C SER A 595 -28.51 15.84 -37.06
N GLY A 596 -29.19 16.37 -36.02
CA GLY A 596 -28.84 17.63 -35.38
C GLY A 596 -27.45 17.69 -34.72
N LEU A 597 -26.75 16.56 -34.54
CA LEU A 597 -25.38 16.55 -34.04
C LEU A 597 -24.36 16.93 -35.12
N LEU A 598 -24.68 16.73 -36.41
CA LEU A 598 -23.81 17.12 -37.53
C LEU A 598 -23.62 18.64 -37.62
N ASP A 599 -24.69 19.38 -37.36
CA ASP A 599 -24.73 20.85 -37.46
C ASP A 599 -24.43 21.54 -36.11
N ALA A 600 -24.18 20.76 -35.04
CA ALA A 600 -23.95 21.27 -33.70
C ALA A 600 -22.50 21.71 -33.48
N VAL A 601 -22.31 22.95 -32.98
CA VAL A 601 -21.03 23.44 -32.46
C VAL A 601 -20.66 22.66 -31.18
N GLY A 602 -19.35 22.47 -30.95
CA GLY A 602 -18.83 21.75 -29.77
C GLY A 602 -19.46 22.21 -28.45
N GLY A 603 -20.02 21.26 -27.68
CA GLY A 603 -20.71 21.52 -26.40
C GLY A 603 -22.17 21.98 -26.50
N ALA A 604 -22.64 22.45 -27.65
CA ALA A 604 -24.02 22.91 -27.83
C ALA A 604 -25.03 21.75 -27.87
N LEU A 605 -26.16 21.91 -27.18
CA LEU A 605 -27.25 20.93 -27.17
C LEU A 605 -28.07 21.03 -28.46
N ALA A 606 -28.07 19.96 -29.26
CA ALA A 606 -28.97 19.75 -30.38
C ALA A 606 -30.15 18.86 -29.97
N ASN A 607 -31.35 19.20 -30.45
CA ASN A 607 -32.54 18.38 -30.26
C ASN A 607 -32.49 17.14 -31.16
N VAL A 608 -33.09 16.03 -30.72
CA VAL A 608 -33.08 14.75 -31.43
C VAL A 608 -34.43 14.54 -32.10
N ASP A 609 -34.44 14.55 -33.43
CA ASP A 609 -35.66 14.41 -34.25
C ASP A 609 -36.58 13.28 -33.76
N GLY A 610 -37.77 13.65 -33.28
CA GLY A 610 -38.80 12.72 -32.82
C GLY A 610 -38.69 12.22 -31.38
N GLN A 611 -37.79 12.74 -30.54
CA GLN A 611 -37.67 12.36 -29.12
C GLN A 611 -37.61 13.59 -28.18
N PRO A 612 -38.76 14.18 -27.80
CA PRO A 612 -38.78 15.31 -26.87
C PRO A 612 -38.21 14.90 -25.50
N GLY A 613 -37.36 15.77 -24.93
CA GLY A 613 -36.69 15.56 -23.63
C GLY A 613 -35.31 14.89 -23.72
N ILE A 614 -34.85 14.50 -24.91
CA ILE A 614 -33.47 14.04 -25.15
C ILE A 614 -32.77 15.03 -26.08
N ASN A 615 -31.66 15.58 -25.62
CA ASN A 615 -30.72 16.34 -26.43
C ASN A 615 -29.44 15.53 -26.64
N VAL A 616 -28.65 15.94 -27.63
CA VAL A 616 -27.31 15.38 -27.90
C VAL A 616 -26.33 16.52 -28.13
N ARG A 617 -25.07 16.33 -27.73
CA ARG A 617 -23.99 17.30 -27.98
C ARG A 617 -22.66 16.58 -28.18
N TRP A 618 -21.73 17.23 -28.87
CA TRP A 618 -20.32 16.87 -28.77
C TRP A 618 -19.82 17.19 -27.35
N THR A 619 -18.92 16.39 -26.79
CA THR A 619 -18.31 16.74 -25.48
C THR A 619 -17.55 18.07 -25.60
N GLU A 620 -17.46 18.82 -24.51
CA GLU A 620 -16.54 19.95 -24.44
C GLU A 620 -15.09 19.49 -24.71
N VAL A 621 -14.32 20.29 -25.44
CA VAL A 621 -12.88 20.04 -25.64
C VAL A 621 -12.13 20.48 -24.38
N LYS A 622 -11.41 19.56 -23.74
CA LYS A 622 -10.52 19.83 -22.59
C LYS A 622 -9.16 19.23 -22.86
N ASP A 623 -8.10 20.00 -22.64
CA ASP A 623 -6.70 19.59 -22.84
C ASP A 623 -6.41 18.99 -24.22
N LYS A 624 -7.03 19.56 -25.27
CA LYS A 624 -7.00 19.08 -26.67
C LYS A 624 -7.60 17.68 -26.87
N LYS A 625 -8.53 17.27 -26.00
CA LYS A 625 -9.27 16.00 -26.07
C LYS A 625 -10.76 16.23 -25.90
N GLY A 626 -11.57 15.32 -26.45
CA GLY A 626 -13.01 15.46 -26.59
C GLY A 626 -13.43 16.35 -27.77
N GLY A 627 -14.73 16.36 -28.05
CA GLY A 627 -15.33 17.14 -29.13
C GLY A 627 -15.46 16.35 -30.43
N VAL A 628 -15.67 17.09 -31.52
CA VAL A 628 -15.85 16.53 -32.89
C VAL A 628 -14.62 15.75 -33.34
N ASP A 629 -13.43 16.32 -33.10
CA ASP A 629 -12.15 15.80 -33.58
C ASP A 629 -11.78 14.44 -32.95
N ASP A 630 -12.12 14.25 -31.67
CA ASP A 630 -11.99 12.98 -30.92
C ASP A 630 -13.22 12.05 -31.11
N GLY A 631 -14.25 12.49 -31.84
CA GLY A 631 -15.49 11.74 -32.05
C GLY A 631 -16.35 11.55 -30.78
N HIS A 632 -16.08 12.25 -29.69
CA HIS A 632 -16.73 12.06 -28.39
C HIS A 632 -18.03 12.86 -28.25
N TYR A 633 -19.13 12.20 -27.89
CA TYR A 633 -20.45 12.83 -27.79
C TYR A 633 -21.27 12.32 -26.59
N GLU A 634 -22.17 13.17 -26.09
CA GLU A 634 -23.05 12.88 -24.95
C GLU A 634 -24.52 13.08 -25.31
N TRP A 635 -25.35 12.13 -24.91
CA TRP A 635 -26.81 12.30 -24.83
C TRP A 635 -27.16 12.87 -23.46
N VAL A 636 -28.00 13.89 -23.41
CA VAL A 636 -28.44 14.57 -22.17
C VAL A 636 -29.97 14.51 -22.11
N GLY A 637 -30.51 13.81 -21.11
CA GLY A 637 -31.94 13.70 -20.85
C GLY A 637 -32.37 14.51 -19.62
N SER A 638 -33.46 15.27 -19.74
CA SER A 638 -33.94 16.14 -18.66
C SER A 638 -34.98 15.49 -17.74
N GLU A 639 -35.76 14.51 -18.23
CA GLU A 639 -36.65 13.65 -17.42
C GLU A 639 -36.83 12.32 -18.15
N TYR A 640 -36.67 11.17 -17.47
CA TYR A 640 -36.84 9.87 -18.13
C TYR A 640 -37.60 8.83 -17.30
N ILE A 641 -38.91 8.79 -17.52
CA ILE A 641 -39.79 7.67 -17.18
C ILE A 641 -40.04 6.87 -18.47
N LEU A 642 -39.49 5.65 -18.52
CA LEU A 642 -39.77 4.58 -19.49
C LEU A 642 -40.07 5.00 -20.95
N LYS A 643 -39.04 5.40 -21.71
CA LYS A 643 -39.11 5.40 -23.19
C LYS A 643 -37.95 4.65 -23.83
N LEU A 644 -38.25 3.96 -24.92
CA LEU A 644 -37.34 3.05 -25.57
C LEU A 644 -36.46 3.83 -26.55
N LEU A 645 -35.29 4.31 -26.09
CA LEU A 645 -34.27 4.87 -26.98
C LEU A 645 -33.98 3.87 -28.12
N LYS A 646 -33.93 4.39 -29.34
CA LYS A 646 -33.60 3.63 -30.56
C LYS A 646 -32.60 4.43 -31.35
N LEU A 647 -31.33 4.13 -31.16
CA LEU A 647 -30.26 4.69 -31.98
C LEU A 647 -30.15 3.95 -33.33
N LYS A 648 -29.58 4.67 -34.29
CA LYS A 648 -29.13 4.21 -35.60
C LYS A 648 -27.93 5.07 -36.01
N SER A 649 -26.79 4.86 -35.37
CA SER A 649 -25.55 5.29 -36.02
C SER A 649 -25.38 4.57 -37.37
N SER A 650 -24.50 5.10 -38.19
CA SER A 650 -23.87 4.38 -39.28
C SER A 650 -22.44 4.88 -39.36
N GLU A 651 -21.53 4.03 -39.75
CA GLU A 651 -20.11 4.30 -39.84
C GLU A 651 -19.66 3.54 -41.07
N LYS A 652 -19.17 4.28 -42.07
CA LYS A 652 -18.57 3.73 -43.28
C LYS A 652 -17.12 3.40 -42.92
N SER A 653 -16.79 2.11 -42.93
CA SER A 653 -15.44 1.61 -42.72
C SER A 653 -14.97 0.96 -44.02
N ASP A 654 -14.15 1.67 -44.77
CA ASP A 654 -13.47 1.13 -45.94
C ASP A 654 -12.33 0.21 -45.46
N PHE A 655 -12.38 -1.07 -45.85
CA PHE A 655 -11.30 -2.04 -45.63
C PHE A 655 -10.92 -2.64 -46.98
N ASN A 656 -9.61 -2.79 -47.21
CA ASN A 656 -8.99 -3.38 -48.40
C ASN A 656 -7.94 -4.40 -47.95
#